data_AF-A0A6A5WYG0-F1
#
_entry.id   AF-A0A6A5WYG0-F1
#
_cell.length_a   1.000
_cell.length_b   1.000
_cell.length_c   1.000
_cell.angle_alpha   90.00
_cell.angle_beta   90.00
_cell.angle_gamma   90.00
#
_symmetry.space_group_name_H-M   'P 1'
#
loop_
_entity.id
_entity.type
_entity.pdbx_description
1 polymer ?
#
loop_
_entity_poly.entity_id
_entity_poly.type
_entity_poly.pdbx_seq_one_letter_code
_entity_poly.pdbx_strand_id
1 'polypeptide(L)'
;MQLVQKKASLKIPVICLIRRVNEFTATLSQHDNPSSANSCIDQSTSSEFSEALNCVFHWYRAAAKCYVHLSDVSTGDQDVDTSQHHESAWGTAFRTSRWFTRSWTLPELLAPCSLEFFSREGKRLGDKKSFERQISEITHIPTSVLCGAPLGDFGVEECISWMKHREATREEDRAYALLGIFGVHKPIIYGEGEYNAFVRLRKEIARKAKDSARDRSLGARDALLYTPLDHSEFRILVLHPGFQNDDISVDLEKDNLSSPRPFQALSYVWGPEPALHPIFATGNKQISIKPNLFQALQRIRRPRSTLRLWIDSICIDQSNTSERNLQVQRMGEIFRKAQDVWIWLGEEYSNSDTAMDLVSAISFSRFSWKKTQWNIHGMLAFNDLLGRPWFQRGWVVQEAAFSTNSIVVCGDRQINWRDLTISIRLVQMRLEFESSHDGSTELVSRLRRLLGNFQDSPATRLLEVVDSVFKKRDDGSLVKTMRLERLVELGTSLDTTDPRDSIYALLNLANDTSPKIPQTTPGIIVPDYDKGMLEVFADFVLHCCRTSASLDIICRPWAPSETYLSRQNYQSGGRYKSRIPSLSWIKSRDQLPFGNPSQNATYRLHGTSLVENSQIQKYRAHNGTKPIIDITRFSDGIDEYPSLRARGIVVGEVDQCSMRMASAIIPSSCIDIIGEHSEKLNTTVRPPPETLMRILCAGRFNPKSLDTLNTPELHGLWFSKQFPTSIREFSDLDIEELLEENQSPAVKDYLEIVRDTVWNRRTFRGRRVGRPADPLIGLVPRDTKVGDTLCILYGCSVPVVLRNVGGLGKEDSHWHLIGEAYVHGLMHGEAISSLSPTVLKAAELDFDIR
;
A
#
# COMPACT_ATOMS: atom_id res chain seq x y z
N MET A 1 -35.45 -13.03 -5.74
CA MET A 1 -35.63 -13.58 -7.10
C MET A 1 -36.70 -12.88 -7.95
N GLN A 2 -37.78 -12.31 -7.41
CA GLN A 2 -38.71 -11.50 -8.23
C GLN A 2 -38.05 -10.26 -8.90
N LEU A 3 -36.93 -9.78 -8.36
CA LEU A 3 -36.06 -8.76 -8.98
C LEU A 3 -35.25 -9.28 -10.19
N VAL A 4 -35.06 -10.59 -10.33
CA VAL A 4 -34.30 -11.23 -11.42
C VAL A 4 -35.20 -11.42 -12.64
N GLN A 5 -36.45 -11.86 -12.44
CA GLN A 5 -37.42 -12.01 -13.54
C GLN A 5 -37.89 -10.67 -14.12
N LYS A 6 -38.06 -9.62 -13.29
CA LYS A 6 -38.52 -8.29 -13.78
C LYS A 6 -37.49 -7.54 -14.64
N LYS A 7 -36.23 -7.96 -14.66
CA LYS A 7 -35.15 -7.34 -15.45
C LYS A 7 -34.83 -8.05 -16.76
N ALA A 8 -35.43 -9.23 -17.02
CA ALA A 8 -35.22 -9.98 -18.25
C ALA A 8 -35.79 -9.30 -19.51
N SER A 9 -36.65 -8.28 -19.35
CA SER A 9 -37.20 -7.47 -20.44
C SER A 9 -36.36 -6.26 -20.84
N LEU A 10 -35.26 -5.98 -20.13
CA LEU A 10 -34.30 -4.95 -20.49
C LEU A 10 -33.03 -5.63 -20.99
N LYS A 11 -32.66 -5.44 -22.27
CA LYS A 11 -31.40 -5.90 -22.88
C LYS A 11 -30.18 -5.24 -22.21
N ILE A 12 -29.87 -5.63 -20.98
CA ILE A 12 -28.69 -5.25 -20.21
C ILE A 12 -27.93 -6.55 -19.91
N PRO A 13 -26.65 -6.70 -20.30
CA PRO A 13 -25.88 -7.90 -20.01
C PRO A 13 -25.73 -8.06 -18.49
N VAL A 14 -26.11 -9.24 -17.98
CA VAL A 14 -26.12 -9.55 -16.55
C VAL A 14 -24.69 -9.75 -16.06
N ILE A 15 -24.09 -8.66 -15.59
CA ILE A 15 -22.90 -8.63 -14.73
C ILE A 15 -23.40 -8.41 -13.30
N CYS A 16 -23.02 -9.28 -12.36
CA CYS A 16 -23.09 -8.96 -10.92
C CYS A 16 -22.02 -9.72 -10.13
N LEU A 17 -20.84 -9.11 -10.01
CA LEU A 17 -19.99 -9.20 -8.82
C LEU A 17 -20.65 -8.28 -7.77
N ILE A 18 -21.38 -8.85 -6.80
CA ILE A 18 -22.10 -8.06 -5.79
C ILE A 18 -21.09 -7.48 -4.80
N ARG A 19 -20.76 -6.21 -5.00
CA ARG A 19 -20.03 -5.37 -4.05
C ARG A 19 -21.01 -4.83 -3.01
N ARG A 20 -21.25 -5.58 -1.91
CA ARG A 20 -21.66 -5.10 -0.57
C ARG A 20 -21.76 -6.27 0.42
N VAL A 21 -20.95 -6.19 1.49
CA VAL A 21 -21.14 -6.74 2.86
C VAL A 21 -21.52 -8.24 3.02
N ASN A 22 -20.61 -8.98 3.68
CA ASN A 22 -20.76 -10.25 4.42
C ASN A 22 -20.85 -11.63 3.74
N GLU A 23 -21.16 -11.82 2.46
CA GLU A 23 -21.16 -13.18 1.87
C GLU A 23 -20.66 -13.18 0.43
N PHE A 24 -19.47 -13.75 0.18
CA PHE A 24 -18.90 -13.86 -1.16
C PHE A 24 -19.68 -14.94 -1.95
N THR A 25 -20.48 -14.49 -2.92
CA THR A 25 -21.40 -15.34 -3.67
C THR A 25 -21.07 -15.28 -5.16
N ALA A 26 -20.65 -16.39 -5.77
CA ALA A 26 -20.25 -16.45 -7.18
C ALA A 26 -21.37 -17.07 -8.04
N THR A 27 -21.73 -16.44 -9.17
CA THR A 27 -22.71 -16.99 -10.14
C THR A 27 -21.99 -17.40 -11.41
N LEU A 28 -22.11 -18.66 -11.80
CA LEU A 28 -21.54 -19.27 -13.00
C LEU A 28 -22.63 -19.33 -14.08
N SER A 29 -22.42 -18.68 -15.23
CA SER A 29 -23.38 -18.65 -16.35
C SER A 29 -22.78 -19.23 -17.63
N GLN A 30 -23.62 -19.89 -18.44
CA GLN A 30 -23.26 -20.65 -19.64
C GLN A 30 -23.04 -19.82 -20.93
N HIS A 31 -22.83 -18.50 -20.89
CA HIS A 31 -22.78 -17.71 -22.13
C HIS A 31 -21.57 -18.05 -23.05
N ASP A 32 -21.86 -18.25 -24.34
CA ASP A 32 -20.97 -18.68 -25.43
C ASP A 32 -20.10 -17.56 -26.03
N ASN A 33 -19.78 -16.53 -25.26
CA ASN A 33 -18.89 -15.44 -25.70
C ASN A 33 -17.96 -15.05 -24.55
N PRO A 34 -16.61 -15.13 -24.69
CA PRO A 34 -15.65 -14.82 -23.63
C PRO A 34 -15.71 -13.37 -23.11
N SER A 35 -16.60 -12.54 -23.67
CA SER A 35 -16.87 -11.16 -23.28
C SER A 35 -17.98 -11.00 -22.22
N SER A 36 -18.71 -12.05 -21.82
CA SER A 36 -19.86 -11.89 -20.90
C SER A 36 -19.71 -12.55 -19.51
N ALA A 37 -18.87 -13.58 -19.36
CA ALA A 37 -18.52 -14.14 -18.04
C ALA A 37 -17.24 -13.53 -17.44
N ASN A 38 -16.43 -12.81 -18.24
CA ASN A 38 -15.13 -12.26 -17.86
C ASN A 38 -15.10 -10.75 -17.64
N SER A 39 -16.24 -10.09 -17.35
CA SER A 39 -16.28 -8.62 -17.16
C SER A 39 -15.46 -8.08 -15.97
N CYS A 40 -14.70 -8.93 -15.29
CA CYS A 40 -13.87 -8.61 -14.13
C CYS A 40 -12.39 -8.92 -14.33
N ILE A 41 -12.00 -9.40 -15.52
CA ILE A 41 -10.61 -9.60 -15.92
C ILE A 41 -10.39 -8.73 -17.16
N ASP A 42 -9.49 -7.74 -17.06
CA ASP A 42 -9.12 -6.96 -18.22
C ASP A 42 -8.41 -7.87 -19.24
N GLN A 43 -9.04 -8.07 -20.40
CA GLN A 43 -8.50 -8.88 -21.49
C GLN A 43 -7.60 -8.06 -22.42
N SER A 44 -7.44 -6.75 -22.18
CA SER A 44 -6.62 -5.86 -23.00
C SER A 44 -5.12 -5.98 -22.70
N THR A 45 -4.73 -6.53 -21.55
CA THR A 45 -3.34 -6.80 -21.17
C THR A 45 -3.11 -8.31 -20.93
N SER A 46 -2.16 -8.90 -21.66
CA SER A 46 -1.86 -10.34 -21.58
C SER A 46 -1.33 -10.79 -20.21
N SER A 47 -0.68 -9.87 -19.46
CA SER A 47 -0.15 -10.12 -18.13
C SER A 47 -1.24 -10.23 -17.06
N GLU A 48 -2.19 -9.29 -17.04
CA GLU A 48 -3.31 -9.30 -16.09
C GLU A 48 -4.25 -10.48 -16.36
N PHE A 49 -4.51 -10.78 -17.63
CA PHE A 49 -5.26 -11.97 -18.04
C PHE A 49 -4.61 -13.27 -17.57
N SER A 50 -3.27 -13.39 -17.69
CA SER A 50 -2.54 -14.57 -17.23
C SER A 50 -2.53 -14.68 -15.70
N GLU A 51 -2.37 -13.58 -14.97
CA GLU A 51 -2.37 -13.57 -13.51
C GLU A 51 -3.76 -13.91 -12.95
N ALA A 52 -4.81 -13.36 -13.54
CA ALA A 52 -6.19 -13.64 -13.17
C ALA A 52 -6.54 -15.12 -13.38
N LEU A 53 -6.18 -15.71 -14.52
CA LEU A 53 -6.42 -17.13 -14.80
C LEU A 53 -5.68 -18.07 -13.83
N ASN A 54 -4.49 -17.70 -13.37
CA ASN A 54 -3.78 -18.46 -12.32
C ASN A 54 -4.49 -18.38 -10.94
N CYS A 55 -5.37 -17.41 -10.73
CA CYS A 55 -6.08 -17.20 -9.46
C CYS A 55 -7.52 -17.76 -9.42
N VAL A 56 -8.09 -18.15 -10.58
CA VAL A 56 -9.50 -18.59 -10.71
C VAL A 56 -9.88 -19.71 -9.73
N PHE A 57 -9.06 -20.76 -9.63
CA PHE A 57 -9.30 -21.86 -8.70
C PHE A 57 -9.31 -21.40 -7.24
N HIS A 58 -8.44 -20.45 -6.88
CA HIS A 58 -8.37 -19.91 -5.53
C HIS A 58 -9.61 -19.07 -5.20
N TRP A 59 -10.06 -18.24 -6.15
CA TRP A 59 -11.28 -17.45 -5.98
C TRP A 59 -12.51 -18.32 -5.75
N TYR A 60 -12.68 -19.40 -6.52
CA TYR A 60 -13.78 -20.34 -6.33
C TYR A 60 -13.68 -21.10 -5.01
N ARG A 61 -12.48 -21.44 -4.55
CA ARG A 61 -12.28 -22.09 -3.26
C ARG A 61 -12.57 -21.17 -2.07
N ALA A 62 -12.30 -19.87 -2.23
CA ALA A 62 -12.54 -18.85 -1.21
C ALA A 62 -13.99 -18.34 -1.17
N ALA A 63 -14.81 -18.66 -2.18
CA ALA A 63 -16.21 -18.27 -2.22
C ALA A 63 -17.02 -18.97 -1.12
N ALA A 64 -17.88 -18.21 -0.42
CA ALA A 64 -18.76 -18.78 0.61
C ALA A 64 -19.82 -19.70 -0.01
N LYS A 65 -20.32 -19.32 -1.20
CA LYS A 65 -21.27 -20.13 -1.97
C LYS A 65 -21.12 -19.87 -3.47
N CYS A 66 -21.16 -20.93 -4.27
CA CYS A 66 -21.14 -20.87 -5.73
C CYS A 66 -22.47 -21.38 -6.31
N TYR A 67 -22.94 -20.73 -7.37
CA TYR A 67 -24.16 -21.08 -8.07
C TYR A 67 -23.85 -21.40 -9.53
N VAL A 68 -24.41 -22.49 -10.05
CA VAL A 68 -24.30 -22.91 -11.45
C VAL A 68 -25.65 -22.71 -12.11
N HIS A 69 -25.72 -21.81 -13.08
CA HIS A 69 -26.90 -21.66 -13.93
C HIS A 69 -26.76 -22.52 -15.18
N LEU A 70 -27.63 -23.52 -15.30
CA LEU A 70 -27.66 -24.45 -16.42
C LEU A 70 -28.70 -24.01 -17.45
N SER A 71 -28.28 -23.19 -18.42
CA SER A 71 -29.16 -22.65 -19.47
C SER A 71 -29.74 -23.72 -20.40
N ASP A 72 -29.16 -24.92 -20.42
CA ASP A 72 -29.59 -26.07 -21.21
C ASP A 72 -30.45 -27.09 -20.44
N VAL A 73 -30.71 -26.84 -19.15
CA VAL A 73 -31.55 -27.71 -18.30
C VAL A 73 -32.85 -26.97 -17.97
N SER A 74 -33.97 -27.48 -18.49
CA SER A 74 -35.31 -26.92 -18.28
C SER A 74 -36.13 -27.84 -17.38
N THR A 75 -36.82 -27.26 -16.39
CA THR A 75 -37.71 -28.03 -15.49
C THR A 75 -39.14 -28.16 -16.02
N GLY A 76 -39.50 -27.41 -17.08
CA GLY A 76 -40.86 -27.34 -17.60
C GLY A 76 -41.80 -26.56 -16.66
N ASP A 77 -42.82 -25.91 -17.23
CA ASP A 77 -43.94 -25.32 -16.47
C ASP A 77 -45.03 -26.37 -16.30
N GLN A 78 -44.89 -27.22 -15.29
CA GLN A 78 -46.06 -27.90 -14.71
C GLN A 78 -46.01 -27.76 -13.19
N ASP A 79 -46.85 -26.84 -12.69
CA ASP A 79 -47.38 -26.87 -11.34
C ASP A 79 -48.25 -28.12 -11.20
N VAL A 80 -47.68 -29.24 -10.77
CA VAL A 80 -48.48 -30.33 -10.19
C VAL A 80 -47.73 -30.94 -9.01
N ASP A 81 -48.39 -30.83 -7.88
CA ASP A 81 -48.08 -31.44 -6.59
C ASP A 81 -48.01 -32.97 -6.74
N THR A 82 -46.82 -33.55 -6.83
CA THR A 82 -46.57 -34.97 -6.49
C THR A 82 -45.07 -35.20 -6.26
N SER A 83 -44.69 -35.14 -5.00
CA SER A 83 -43.42 -35.62 -4.46
C SER A 83 -43.24 -37.11 -4.79
N GLN A 84 -42.44 -37.44 -5.81
CA GLN A 84 -41.51 -38.60 -5.87
C GLN A 84 -41.03 -39.00 -7.29
N HIS A 85 -41.47 -38.38 -8.39
CA HIS A 85 -41.04 -38.78 -9.76
C HIS A 85 -40.40 -37.69 -10.67
N HIS A 86 -40.09 -36.50 -10.14
CA HIS A 86 -39.61 -35.36 -10.94
C HIS A 86 -38.15 -35.43 -11.42
N GLU A 87 -37.32 -36.36 -10.94
CA GLU A 87 -35.93 -36.50 -11.42
C GLU A 87 -35.85 -36.98 -12.88
N SER A 88 -36.89 -37.64 -13.40
CA SER A 88 -36.85 -38.29 -14.72
C SER A 88 -36.84 -37.31 -15.91
N ALA A 89 -37.49 -36.15 -15.81
CA ALA A 89 -37.67 -35.24 -16.94
C ALA A 89 -36.47 -34.32 -17.17
N TRP A 90 -35.98 -33.63 -16.13
CA TRP A 90 -34.81 -32.74 -16.25
C TRP A 90 -33.48 -33.46 -15.93
N GLY A 91 -33.51 -34.62 -15.25
CA GLY A 91 -32.30 -35.38 -14.90
C GLY A 91 -31.53 -35.87 -16.13
N THR A 92 -32.21 -36.20 -17.22
CA THR A 92 -31.55 -36.52 -18.50
C THR A 92 -30.84 -35.29 -19.07
N ALA A 93 -31.50 -34.13 -19.08
CA ALA A 93 -30.90 -32.87 -19.55
C ALA A 93 -29.72 -32.42 -18.66
N PHE A 94 -29.80 -32.64 -17.35
CA PHE A 94 -28.70 -32.40 -16.42
C PHE A 94 -27.49 -33.26 -16.74
N ARG A 95 -27.69 -34.56 -16.99
CA ARG A 95 -26.63 -35.51 -17.35
C ARG A 95 -25.93 -35.17 -18.66
N THR A 96 -26.67 -34.59 -19.62
CA THR A 96 -26.13 -34.17 -20.92
C THR A 96 -25.76 -32.69 -20.98
N SER A 97 -25.73 -31.99 -19.83
CA SER A 97 -25.48 -30.55 -19.84
C SER A 97 -24.07 -30.23 -20.33
N ARG A 98 -23.95 -29.23 -21.21
CA ARG A 98 -22.68 -28.71 -21.73
C ARG A 98 -21.77 -28.18 -20.63
N TRP A 99 -22.30 -27.85 -19.45
CA TRP A 99 -21.47 -27.41 -18.33
C TRP A 99 -20.49 -28.51 -17.90
N PHE A 100 -20.87 -29.79 -17.93
CA PHE A 100 -19.96 -30.89 -17.56
C PHE A 100 -18.89 -31.18 -18.60
N THR A 101 -19.07 -30.72 -19.84
CA THR A 101 -18.15 -30.96 -20.95
C THR A 101 -17.15 -29.84 -21.17
N ARG A 102 -17.18 -28.72 -20.43
CA ARG A 102 -16.23 -27.61 -20.62
C ARG A 102 -14.97 -27.76 -19.75
N SER A 103 -13.81 -27.34 -20.24
CA SER A 103 -12.53 -27.43 -19.52
C SER A 103 -12.51 -26.59 -18.24
N TRP A 104 -12.87 -25.32 -18.32
CA TRP A 104 -12.85 -24.37 -17.18
C TRP A 104 -13.93 -24.63 -16.12
N THR A 105 -14.91 -25.49 -16.38
CA THR A 105 -15.89 -25.85 -15.35
C THR A 105 -15.37 -26.94 -14.41
N LEU A 106 -14.22 -27.57 -14.71
CA LEU A 106 -13.55 -28.49 -13.78
C LEU A 106 -13.09 -27.78 -12.49
N PRO A 107 -12.32 -26.67 -12.55
CA PRO A 107 -11.96 -25.92 -11.35
C PRO A 107 -13.20 -25.30 -10.67
N GLU A 108 -14.23 -24.91 -11.42
CA GLU A 108 -15.52 -24.43 -10.87
C GLU A 108 -16.27 -25.51 -10.08
N LEU A 109 -16.19 -26.78 -10.50
CA LEU A 109 -16.80 -27.90 -9.81
C LEU A 109 -16.02 -28.30 -8.56
N LEU A 110 -14.68 -28.32 -8.66
CA LEU A 110 -13.82 -28.90 -7.64
C LEU A 110 -13.42 -27.92 -6.53
N ALA A 111 -13.22 -26.64 -6.86
CA ALA A 111 -12.70 -25.68 -5.90
C ALA A 111 -13.70 -25.28 -4.79
N PRO A 112 -14.99 -25.00 -5.06
CA PRO A 112 -15.92 -24.52 -4.03
C PRO A 112 -16.26 -25.59 -2.99
N CYS A 113 -16.37 -25.16 -1.72
CA CYS A 113 -16.88 -25.99 -0.64
C CYS A 113 -18.41 -26.15 -0.68
N SER A 114 -19.13 -25.21 -1.29
CA SER A 114 -20.59 -25.22 -1.44
C SER A 114 -20.98 -24.76 -2.85
N LEU A 115 -21.65 -25.63 -3.61
CA LEU A 115 -22.03 -25.41 -5.01
C LEU A 115 -23.49 -25.86 -5.24
N GLU A 116 -24.35 -24.98 -5.75
CA GLU A 116 -25.76 -25.29 -6.08
C GLU A 116 -26.06 -25.12 -7.57
N PHE A 117 -26.93 -25.98 -8.10
CA PHE A 117 -27.34 -25.98 -9.50
C PHE A 117 -28.75 -25.41 -9.67
N PHE A 118 -28.92 -24.58 -10.70
CA PHE A 118 -30.17 -23.94 -11.07
C PHE A 118 -30.51 -24.20 -12.53
N SER A 119 -31.79 -24.41 -12.83
CA SER A 119 -32.30 -24.58 -14.19
C SER A 119 -32.23 -23.28 -14.98
N ARG A 120 -32.48 -23.35 -16.30
CA ARG A 120 -32.63 -22.20 -17.19
C ARG A 120 -33.64 -21.17 -16.65
N GLU A 121 -34.73 -21.64 -16.04
CA GLU A 121 -35.79 -20.83 -15.44
C GLU A 121 -35.43 -20.28 -14.04
N GLY A 122 -34.25 -20.63 -13.51
CA GLY A 122 -33.79 -20.22 -12.18
C GLY A 122 -34.35 -21.07 -11.05
N LYS A 123 -34.97 -22.24 -11.31
CA LYS A 123 -35.42 -23.15 -10.25
C LYS A 123 -34.23 -23.94 -9.70
N ARG A 124 -34.13 -24.05 -8.36
CA ARG A 124 -33.06 -24.83 -7.70
C ARG A 124 -33.25 -26.31 -8.01
N LEU A 125 -32.25 -26.92 -8.63
CA LEU A 125 -32.23 -28.36 -8.93
C LEU A 125 -31.73 -29.16 -7.72
N GLY A 126 -30.65 -28.68 -7.10
CA GLY A 126 -29.99 -29.34 -5.97
C GLY A 126 -28.58 -28.81 -5.76
N ASP A 127 -27.79 -29.48 -4.92
CA ASP A 127 -26.40 -29.11 -4.63
C ASP A 127 -25.43 -30.25 -4.97
N LYS A 128 -24.13 -29.93 -4.96
CA LYS A 128 -23.05 -30.88 -5.29
C LYS A 128 -23.09 -32.15 -4.45
N LYS A 129 -23.52 -32.07 -3.19
CA LYS A 129 -23.67 -33.23 -2.30
C LYS A 129 -24.87 -34.09 -2.69
N SER A 130 -26.00 -33.45 -2.99
CA SER A 130 -27.22 -34.12 -3.45
C SER A 130 -27.01 -34.88 -4.77
N PHE A 131 -26.14 -34.38 -5.66
CA PHE A 131 -25.86 -34.99 -6.96
C PHE A 131 -24.50 -35.69 -7.07
N GLU A 132 -23.82 -35.99 -5.95
CA GLU A 132 -22.44 -36.50 -5.98
C GLU A 132 -22.27 -37.76 -6.84
N ARG A 133 -23.22 -38.70 -6.75
CA ARG A 133 -23.21 -39.94 -7.54
C ARG A 133 -23.45 -39.66 -9.03
N GLN A 134 -24.41 -38.81 -9.34
CA GLN A 134 -24.74 -38.46 -10.73
C GLN A 134 -23.59 -37.68 -11.38
N ILE A 135 -22.99 -36.72 -10.67
CA ILE A 135 -21.82 -35.96 -11.12
C ILE A 135 -20.62 -36.89 -11.30
N SER A 136 -20.40 -37.84 -10.39
CA SER A 136 -19.34 -38.85 -10.52
C SER A 136 -19.53 -39.73 -11.75
N GLU A 137 -20.76 -40.18 -12.02
CA GLU A 137 -21.11 -40.94 -13.23
C GLU A 137 -20.87 -40.13 -14.53
N ILE A 138 -21.17 -38.83 -14.53
CA ILE A 138 -20.99 -37.94 -15.69
C ILE A 138 -19.51 -37.59 -15.92
N THR A 139 -18.78 -37.25 -14.86
CA THR A 139 -17.44 -36.66 -14.95
C THR A 139 -16.31 -37.67 -14.77
N HIS A 140 -16.62 -38.89 -14.31
CA HIS A 140 -15.67 -39.92 -13.88
C HIS A 140 -14.74 -39.47 -12.74
N ILE A 141 -15.13 -38.42 -12.01
CA ILE A 141 -14.41 -37.94 -10.81
C ILE A 141 -14.91 -38.74 -9.60
N PRO A 142 -14.02 -39.31 -8.75
CA PRO A 142 -14.44 -40.04 -7.56
C PRO A 142 -15.32 -39.20 -6.63
N THR A 143 -16.34 -39.81 -6.02
CA THR A 143 -17.23 -39.11 -5.07
C THR A 143 -16.45 -38.51 -3.91
N SER A 144 -15.37 -39.16 -3.44
CA SER A 144 -14.47 -38.64 -2.41
C SER A 144 -13.89 -37.26 -2.75
N VAL A 145 -13.50 -37.04 -4.01
CA VAL A 145 -13.01 -35.75 -4.51
C VAL A 145 -14.13 -34.71 -4.52
N LEU A 146 -15.34 -35.11 -4.94
CA LEU A 146 -16.50 -34.22 -4.94
C LEU A 146 -16.92 -33.80 -3.52
N CYS A 147 -16.71 -34.67 -2.52
CA CYS A 147 -16.93 -34.38 -1.10
C CYS A 147 -15.81 -33.55 -0.44
N GLY A 148 -14.78 -33.13 -1.20
CA GLY A 148 -13.73 -32.24 -0.71
C GLY A 148 -12.49 -32.93 -0.15
N ALA A 149 -12.23 -34.19 -0.52
CA ALA A 149 -10.95 -34.84 -0.21
C ALA A 149 -9.77 -33.98 -0.71
N PRO A 150 -8.65 -33.93 0.02
CA PRO A 150 -7.46 -33.21 -0.42
C PRO A 150 -7.00 -33.70 -1.79
N LEU A 151 -6.93 -32.80 -2.78
CA LEU A 151 -6.54 -33.15 -4.16
C LEU A 151 -5.11 -33.69 -4.27
N GLY A 152 -4.27 -33.48 -3.24
CA GLY A 152 -2.93 -34.03 -3.16
C GLY A 152 -2.86 -35.54 -2.86
N ASP A 153 -3.98 -36.15 -2.47
CA ASP A 153 -4.06 -37.59 -2.20
C ASP A 153 -4.27 -38.43 -3.48
N PHE A 154 -4.47 -37.78 -4.63
CA PHE A 154 -4.74 -38.41 -5.93
C PHE A 154 -3.54 -38.30 -6.86
N GLY A 155 -3.39 -39.31 -7.74
CA GLY A 155 -2.27 -39.37 -8.67
C GLY A 155 -2.34 -38.26 -9.73
N VAL A 156 -1.18 -37.78 -10.20
CA VAL A 156 -1.11 -36.74 -11.25
C VAL A 156 -1.85 -37.15 -12.53
N GLU A 157 -1.65 -38.40 -12.97
CA GLU A 157 -2.34 -38.94 -14.16
C GLU A 157 -3.84 -39.11 -13.94
N GLU A 158 -4.25 -39.44 -12.72
CA GLU A 158 -5.66 -39.55 -12.35
C GLU A 158 -6.36 -38.19 -12.42
N CYS A 159 -5.77 -37.15 -11.84
CA CYS A 159 -6.27 -35.79 -11.90
C CYS A 159 -6.30 -35.23 -13.34
N ILE A 160 -5.28 -35.54 -14.16
CA ILE A 160 -5.27 -35.18 -15.59
C ILE A 160 -6.40 -35.90 -16.35
N SER A 161 -6.72 -37.15 -15.98
CA SER A 161 -7.77 -37.93 -16.64
C SER A 161 -9.17 -37.29 -16.54
N TRP A 162 -9.42 -36.46 -15.52
CA TRP A 162 -10.68 -35.72 -15.35
C TRP A 162 -10.93 -34.67 -16.45
N MET A 163 -9.92 -34.36 -17.27
CA MET A 163 -10.03 -33.51 -18.44
C MET A 163 -10.32 -34.26 -19.75
N LYS A 164 -10.29 -35.59 -19.73
CA LYS A 164 -10.37 -36.43 -20.94
C LYS A 164 -11.66 -36.22 -21.74
N HIS A 165 -12.79 -36.04 -21.04
CA HIS A 165 -14.12 -35.86 -21.64
C HIS A 165 -14.56 -34.38 -21.69
N ARG A 166 -13.62 -33.46 -21.49
CA ARG A 166 -13.88 -32.02 -21.52
C ARG A 166 -13.26 -31.36 -22.76
N GLU A 167 -14.05 -30.51 -23.39
CA GLU A 167 -13.74 -29.68 -24.54
C GLU A 167 -13.31 -28.28 -24.10
N ALA A 168 -12.39 -27.69 -24.85
CA ALA A 168 -11.86 -26.36 -24.61
C ALA A 168 -11.95 -25.51 -25.88
N THR A 169 -12.23 -24.22 -25.71
CA THR A 169 -12.27 -23.27 -26.84
C THR A 169 -10.87 -23.02 -27.42
N ARG A 170 -9.86 -22.99 -26.55
CA ARG A 170 -8.44 -23.02 -26.92
C ARG A 170 -7.84 -24.32 -26.43
N GLU A 171 -7.09 -25.01 -27.28
CA GLU A 171 -6.60 -26.37 -27.00
C GLU A 171 -5.72 -26.42 -25.73
N GLU A 172 -5.00 -25.34 -25.41
CA GLU A 172 -4.13 -25.23 -24.24
C GLU A 172 -4.88 -25.10 -22.90
N ASP A 173 -6.14 -24.64 -22.91
CA ASP A 173 -6.95 -24.51 -21.70
C ASP A 173 -7.20 -25.85 -21.01
N ARG A 174 -7.03 -26.97 -21.73
CA ARG A 174 -7.09 -28.31 -21.15
C ARG A 174 -6.00 -28.54 -20.11
N ALA A 175 -4.83 -27.92 -20.30
CA ALA A 175 -3.73 -27.94 -19.33
C ALA A 175 -3.87 -26.80 -18.30
N TYR A 176 -4.28 -25.60 -18.72
CA TYR A 176 -4.30 -24.45 -17.81
C TYR A 176 -5.40 -24.50 -16.75
N ALA A 177 -6.55 -25.10 -17.06
CA ALA A 177 -7.62 -25.33 -16.07
C ALA A 177 -7.15 -26.22 -14.88
N LEU A 178 -6.07 -26.99 -15.05
CA LEU A 178 -5.49 -27.85 -14.02
C LEU A 178 -4.47 -27.15 -13.11
N LEU A 179 -4.00 -25.95 -13.45
CA LEU A 179 -2.96 -25.24 -12.68
C LEU A 179 -3.34 -25.09 -11.20
N GLY A 180 -4.56 -24.63 -10.95
CA GLY A 180 -5.09 -24.45 -9.59
C GLY A 180 -5.32 -25.75 -8.82
N ILE A 181 -5.68 -26.83 -9.52
CA ILE A 181 -5.89 -28.18 -8.94
C ILE A 181 -4.57 -28.72 -8.37
N PHE A 182 -3.47 -28.54 -9.10
CA PHE A 182 -2.14 -28.91 -8.63
C PHE A 182 -1.46 -27.80 -7.79
N GLY A 183 -2.11 -26.64 -7.65
CA GLY A 183 -1.58 -25.45 -6.98
C GLY A 183 -0.26 -24.98 -7.54
N VAL A 184 -0.10 -25.02 -8.86
CA VAL A 184 1.09 -24.56 -9.59
C VAL A 184 0.77 -23.27 -10.35
N HIS A 185 1.78 -22.42 -10.55
CA HIS A 185 1.62 -21.14 -11.26
C HIS A 185 2.48 -21.14 -12.52
N LYS A 186 1.88 -20.82 -13.68
CA LYS A 186 2.61 -20.66 -14.94
C LYS A 186 2.00 -19.56 -15.83
N PRO A 187 2.84 -18.79 -16.55
CA PRO A 187 2.36 -17.91 -17.60
C PRO A 187 1.60 -18.71 -18.68
N ILE A 188 0.41 -18.24 -19.03
CA ILE A 188 -0.45 -18.83 -20.05
C ILE A 188 0.01 -18.33 -21.42
N ILE A 189 0.32 -19.25 -22.32
CA ILE A 189 0.87 -18.99 -23.66
C ILE A 189 -0.07 -19.64 -24.69
N TYR A 190 -0.98 -18.86 -25.24
CA TYR A 190 -1.83 -19.33 -26.34
C TYR A 190 -1.06 -19.34 -27.66
N GLY A 191 -1.23 -20.41 -28.43
CA GLY A 191 -0.44 -20.71 -29.62
C GLY A 191 0.74 -21.65 -29.35
N GLU A 192 0.95 -22.11 -28.11
CA GLU A 192 1.97 -23.13 -27.81
C GLU A 192 1.50 -24.56 -28.13
N GLY A 193 0.18 -24.77 -28.27
CA GLY A 193 -0.43 -26.06 -28.53
C GLY A 193 -0.59 -26.94 -27.29
N GLU A 194 -1.63 -27.78 -27.28
CA GLU A 194 -2.05 -28.60 -26.12
C GLU A 194 -0.89 -29.43 -25.55
N TYR A 195 -0.12 -30.08 -26.43
CA TYR A 195 1.01 -30.94 -26.03
C TYR A 195 2.06 -30.18 -25.20
N ASN A 196 2.47 -29.00 -25.65
CA ASN A 196 3.49 -28.21 -24.97
C ASN A 196 2.97 -27.65 -23.64
N ALA A 197 1.69 -27.25 -23.58
CA ALA A 197 1.06 -26.80 -22.35
C ALA A 197 1.04 -27.91 -21.28
N PHE A 198 0.70 -29.16 -21.65
CA PHE A 198 0.76 -30.30 -20.74
C PHE A 198 2.19 -30.68 -20.32
N VAL A 199 3.17 -30.57 -21.23
CA VAL A 199 4.59 -30.79 -20.87
C VAL A 199 5.03 -29.77 -19.82
N ARG A 200 4.66 -28.49 -19.98
CA ARG A 200 4.98 -27.43 -19.00
C ARG A 200 4.29 -27.67 -17.66
N LEU A 201 3.01 -28.06 -17.67
CA LEU A 201 2.26 -28.41 -16.47
C LEU A 201 2.94 -29.55 -15.69
N ARG A 202 3.24 -30.67 -16.35
CA ARG A 202 3.88 -31.84 -15.72
C ARG A 202 5.25 -31.51 -15.13
N LYS A 203 6.04 -30.69 -15.83
CA LYS A 203 7.36 -30.24 -15.37
C LYS A 203 7.26 -29.43 -14.07
N GLU A 204 6.21 -28.61 -13.96
CA GLU A 204 5.97 -27.79 -12.78
C GLU A 204 5.43 -28.58 -11.60
N ILE A 205 4.55 -29.55 -11.84
CA ILE A 205 4.07 -30.48 -10.82
C ILE A 205 5.25 -31.27 -10.24
N ALA A 206 6.14 -31.78 -11.10
CA ALA A 206 7.34 -32.50 -10.68
C ALA A 206 8.31 -31.61 -9.87
N ARG A 207 8.44 -30.32 -10.23
CA ARG A 207 9.22 -29.34 -9.46
C ARG A 207 8.62 -29.13 -8.06
N LYS A 208 7.32 -28.88 -7.98
CA LYS A 208 6.61 -28.66 -6.71
C LYS A 208 6.66 -29.90 -5.79
N ALA A 209 6.60 -31.10 -6.35
CA ALA A 209 6.75 -32.35 -5.57
C ALA A 209 8.16 -32.49 -4.98
N LYS A 210 9.22 -32.09 -5.72
CA LYS A 210 10.60 -32.03 -5.21
C LYS A 210 10.77 -30.98 -4.11
N ASP A 211 10.13 -29.83 -4.26
CA ASP A 211 10.17 -28.74 -3.28
C ASP A 211 9.45 -29.16 -1.97
N SER A 212 8.30 -29.83 -2.08
CA SER A 212 7.52 -30.33 -0.92
C SER A 212 8.18 -31.49 -0.17
N ALA A 213 8.99 -32.30 -0.87
CA ALA A 213 9.82 -33.35 -0.27
C ALA A 213 11.07 -32.74 0.42
N ARG A 214 11.59 -31.61 -0.09
CA ARG A 214 12.65 -30.84 0.56
C ARG A 214 12.15 -30.16 1.84
N ASP A 215 10.95 -29.60 1.85
CA ASP A 215 10.39 -28.83 2.97
C ASP A 215 10.20 -29.67 4.25
N ARG A 216 9.79 -30.95 4.12
CA ARG A 216 9.73 -31.90 5.26
C ARG A 216 11.10 -32.33 5.79
N SER A 217 12.18 -32.09 5.04
CA SER A 217 13.56 -32.37 5.46
C SER A 217 14.32 -31.14 5.97
N LEU A 218 13.77 -29.93 5.79
CA LEU A 218 14.39 -28.64 6.13
C LEU A 218 14.25 -28.29 7.62
N GLY A 219 13.11 -28.60 8.26
CA GLY A 219 12.88 -28.31 9.69
C GLY A 219 13.82 -29.03 10.68
N ALA A 220 14.57 -30.04 10.23
CA ALA A 220 15.58 -30.74 11.04
C ALA A 220 17.04 -30.41 10.64
N ARG A 221 17.26 -29.68 9.54
CA ARG A 221 18.61 -29.39 9.01
C ARG A 221 19.13 -27.98 9.35
N ASP A 222 18.27 -27.01 9.61
CA ASP A 222 18.69 -25.63 9.93
C ASP A 222 19.33 -25.49 11.33
N ALA A 223 18.96 -26.36 12.28
CA ALA A 223 19.57 -26.40 13.62
C ALA A 223 21.07 -26.74 13.63
N LEU A 224 21.61 -27.27 12.51
CA LEU A 224 23.03 -27.62 12.38
C LEU A 224 23.88 -26.52 11.75
N LEU A 225 23.30 -25.47 11.16
CA LEU A 225 24.05 -24.40 10.51
C LEU A 225 24.46 -23.29 11.49
N TYR A 226 23.56 -22.92 12.39
CA TYR A 226 23.74 -21.78 13.28
C TYR A 226 24.22 -22.19 14.67
N THR A 227 25.38 -21.67 15.07
CA THR A 227 25.83 -21.72 16.47
C THR A 227 25.29 -20.50 17.23
N PRO A 228 24.79 -20.65 18.47
CA PRO A 228 24.31 -19.52 19.27
C PRO A 228 25.36 -18.41 19.41
N LEU A 229 24.94 -17.15 19.35
CA LEU A 229 25.81 -15.98 19.46
C LEU A 229 25.80 -15.41 20.89
N ASP A 230 26.97 -15.00 21.38
CA ASP A 230 27.06 -14.24 22.62
C ASP A 230 26.61 -12.78 22.43
N HIS A 231 26.48 -12.04 23.54
CA HIS A 231 25.94 -10.70 23.52
C HIS A 231 26.75 -9.70 22.69
N SER A 232 28.02 -9.88 22.35
CA SER A 232 28.75 -8.96 21.44
C SER A 232 29.04 -9.57 20.07
N GLU A 233 28.55 -10.78 19.81
CA GLU A 233 28.89 -11.53 18.60
C GLU A 233 27.89 -11.28 17.45
N PHE A 234 28.41 -11.43 16.24
CA PHE A 234 27.64 -11.49 15.00
C PHE A 234 28.33 -12.45 14.02
N ARG A 235 27.64 -12.86 12.95
CA ARG A 235 28.20 -13.77 11.93
C ARG A 235 28.67 -13.01 10.69
N ILE A 236 29.71 -13.53 10.05
CA ILE A 236 30.25 -13.07 8.77
C ILE A 236 30.32 -14.26 7.83
N LEU A 237 29.81 -14.08 6.61
CA LEU A 237 29.99 -15.01 5.51
C LEU A 237 31.38 -14.80 4.88
N VAL A 238 32.21 -15.83 4.85
CA VAL A 238 33.45 -15.85 4.09
C VAL A 238 33.18 -16.48 2.73
N LEU A 239 33.17 -15.68 1.68
CA LEU A 239 32.99 -16.10 0.30
C LEU A 239 34.33 -16.49 -0.31
N HIS A 240 34.44 -17.74 -0.76
CA HIS A 240 35.69 -18.28 -1.31
C HIS A 240 35.95 -17.86 -2.76
N PRO A 241 37.22 -17.85 -3.21
CA PRO A 241 37.57 -17.44 -4.56
C PRO A 241 36.94 -18.33 -5.64
N GLY A 242 36.76 -17.77 -6.84
CA GLY A 242 36.44 -18.53 -8.05
C GLY A 242 35.82 -17.65 -9.14
N PHE A 243 35.48 -18.28 -10.26
CA PHE A 243 35.02 -17.60 -11.47
C PHE A 243 33.50 -17.59 -11.58
N GLN A 244 33.00 -16.81 -12.54
CA GLN A 244 31.59 -16.77 -12.86
C GLN A 244 31.12 -18.17 -13.31
N ASN A 245 29.95 -18.59 -12.83
CA ASN A 245 29.36 -19.93 -13.02
C ASN A 245 30.01 -21.08 -12.24
N ASP A 246 31.13 -20.87 -11.55
CA ASP A 246 31.65 -21.88 -10.61
C ASP A 246 30.70 -22.02 -9.41
N ASP A 247 30.66 -23.23 -8.84
CA ASP A 247 29.96 -23.47 -7.58
C ASP A 247 30.47 -22.50 -6.49
N ILE A 248 29.53 -21.92 -5.74
CA ILE A 248 29.83 -20.94 -4.71
C ILE A 248 30.13 -21.68 -3.41
N SER A 249 31.38 -21.59 -2.96
CA SER A 249 31.82 -22.10 -1.67
C SER A 249 31.89 -20.97 -0.65
N VAL A 250 31.41 -21.22 0.57
CA VAL A 250 31.34 -20.23 1.66
C VAL A 250 31.70 -20.83 3.01
N ASP A 251 32.02 -20.00 3.99
CA ASP A 251 32.02 -20.34 5.41
C ASP A 251 31.24 -19.32 6.22
N LEU A 252 30.73 -19.71 7.39
CA LEU A 252 30.07 -18.81 8.32
C LEU A 252 30.90 -18.74 9.61
N GLU A 253 31.53 -17.60 9.84
CA GLU A 253 32.37 -17.36 11.01
C GLU A 253 31.69 -16.42 12.01
N LYS A 254 32.01 -16.58 13.30
CA LYS A 254 31.69 -15.58 14.31
C LYS A 254 32.73 -14.46 14.34
N ASP A 255 32.29 -13.25 14.62
CA ASP A 255 33.16 -12.12 14.90
C ASP A 255 32.57 -11.24 16.01
N ASN A 256 33.37 -10.35 16.58
CA ASN A 256 32.98 -9.51 17.70
C ASN A 256 32.68 -8.07 17.21
N LEU A 257 31.46 -7.60 17.46
CA LEU A 257 31.02 -6.29 16.99
C LEU A 257 31.76 -5.13 17.66
N SER A 258 32.32 -5.30 18.86
CA SER A 258 33.10 -4.26 19.52
C SER A 258 34.41 -3.95 18.76
N SER A 259 35.07 -4.98 18.22
CA SER A 259 36.31 -4.87 17.45
C SER A 259 36.30 -5.84 16.26
N PRO A 260 35.48 -5.58 15.23
CA PRO A 260 35.31 -6.51 14.12
C PRO A 260 36.54 -6.50 13.21
N ARG A 261 36.91 -7.66 12.67
CA ARG A 261 37.89 -7.74 11.58
C ARG A 261 37.28 -7.10 10.31
N PRO A 262 38.07 -6.54 9.37
CA PRO A 262 37.54 -5.87 8.18
C PRO A 262 36.58 -6.76 7.38
N PHE A 263 35.42 -6.20 7.04
CA PHE A 263 34.37 -6.88 6.28
C PHE A 263 33.60 -5.87 5.43
N GLN A 264 32.94 -6.35 4.39
CA GLN A 264 31.99 -5.61 3.56
C GLN A 264 30.56 -6.02 3.92
N ALA A 265 29.57 -5.16 3.71
CA ALA A 265 28.16 -5.51 3.87
C ALA A 265 27.46 -5.51 2.50
N LEU A 266 26.60 -6.49 2.25
CA LEU A 266 25.81 -6.56 1.02
C LEU A 266 24.38 -6.07 1.28
N SER A 267 23.98 -5.06 0.52
CA SER A 267 22.67 -4.44 0.52
C SER A 267 21.95 -4.84 -0.77
N TYR A 268 20.86 -5.61 -0.68
CA TYR A 268 20.21 -6.16 -1.87
C TYR A 268 18.75 -6.53 -1.62
N VAL A 269 17.92 -6.53 -2.67
CA VAL A 269 16.52 -7.01 -2.59
C VAL A 269 16.52 -8.53 -2.47
N TRP A 270 15.86 -9.10 -1.46
CA TRP A 270 15.89 -10.56 -1.27
C TRP A 270 15.36 -11.36 -2.47
N GLY A 271 14.42 -10.80 -3.23
CA GLY A 271 13.84 -11.42 -4.43
C GLY A 271 12.72 -12.42 -4.11
N PRO A 272 12.01 -12.92 -5.14
CA PRO A 272 10.90 -13.85 -4.98
C PRO A 272 11.35 -15.22 -4.46
N GLU A 273 10.46 -15.89 -3.72
CA GLU A 273 10.61 -17.30 -3.34
C GLU A 273 10.40 -18.24 -4.55
N PRO A 274 10.93 -19.48 -4.53
CA PRO A 274 11.71 -20.09 -3.45
C PRO A 274 13.24 -19.91 -3.57
N ALA A 275 13.95 -20.12 -2.47
CA ALA A 275 15.41 -20.28 -2.45
C ALA A 275 15.84 -21.59 -3.16
N LEU A 276 16.30 -21.47 -4.40
CA LEU A 276 16.60 -22.61 -5.28
C LEU A 276 18.09 -22.86 -5.50
N HIS A 277 18.95 -21.87 -5.24
CA HIS A 277 20.35 -21.92 -5.63
C HIS A 277 21.23 -22.40 -4.48
N PRO A 278 21.94 -23.52 -4.62
CA PRO A 278 22.80 -24.03 -3.57
C PRO A 278 24.12 -23.24 -3.47
N ILE A 279 24.53 -22.95 -2.24
CA ILE A 279 25.92 -22.60 -1.90
C ILE A 279 26.45 -23.61 -0.89
N PHE A 280 27.75 -23.89 -0.97
CA PHE A 280 28.39 -25.01 -0.27
C PHE A 280 29.20 -24.48 0.90
N ALA A 281 28.85 -24.91 2.12
CA ALA A 281 29.55 -24.59 3.35
C ALA A 281 30.47 -25.74 3.81
N THR A 282 31.53 -25.43 4.57
CA THR A 282 32.46 -26.44 5.08
C THR A 282 31.73 -27.55 5.86
N GLY A 283 32.16 -28.80 5.64
CA GLY A 283 31.55 -29.99 6.23
C GLY A 283 30.38 -30.58 5.42
N ASN A 284 30.35 -30.39 4.10
CA ASN A 284 29.29 -30.83 3.18
C ASN A 284 27.89 -30.30 3.53
N LYS A 285 27.84 -29.13 4.18
CA LYS A 285 26.57 -28.44 4.46
C LYS A 285 26.18 -27.63 3.23
N GLN A 286 24.90 -27.63 2.89
CA GLN A 286 24.36 -26.91 1.74
C GLN A 286 23.33 -25.90 2.22
N ILE A 287 23.51 -24.64 1.82
CA ILE A 287 22.56 -23.56 2.10
C ILE A 287 21.87 -23.21 0.78
N SER A 288 20.56 -23.17 0.75
CA SER A 288 19.82 -22.71 -0.43
C SER A 288 19.56 -21.21 -0.31
N ILE A 289 19.93 -20.46 -1.33
CA ILE A 289 19.71 -19.01 -1.41
C ILE A 289 18.82 -18.63 -2.60
N LYS A 290 18.28 -17.43 -2.55
CA LYS A 290 17.40 -16.88 -3.60
C LYS A 290 18.20 -16.46 -4.85
N PRO A 291 17.58 -16.45 -6.04
CA PRO A 291 18.25 -16.11 -7.29
C PRO A 291 18.98 -14.77 -7.27
N ASN A 292 18.38 -13.72 -6.68
CA ASN A 292 19.00 -12.40 -6.67
C ASN A 292 20.27 -12.36 -5.81
N LEU A 293 20.29 -13.06 -4.67
CA LEU A 293 21.51 -13.17 -3.86
C LEU A 293 22.58 -13.99 -4.59
N PHE A 294 22.17 -15.08 -5.25
CA PHE A 294 23.11 -15.91 -6.02
C PHE A 294 23.80 -15.11 -7.12
N GLN A 295 23.04 -14.33 -7.90
CA GLN A 295 23.56 -13.43 -8.92
C GLN A 295 24.54 -12.42 -8.32
N ALA A 296 24.14 -11.74 -7.23
CA ALA A 296 25.01 -10.81 -6.54
C ALA A 296 26.33 -11.48 -6.12
N LEU A 297 26.27 -12.64 -5.44
CA LEU A 297 27.45 -13.38 -5.00
C LEU A 297 28.36 -13.77 -6.18
N GLN A 298 27.81 -14.19 -7.32
CA GLN A 298 28.61 -14.51 -8.50
C GLN A 298 29.34 -13.29 -9.07
N ARG A 299 28.69 -12.13 -9.14
CA ARG A 299 29.29 -10.89 -9.69
C ARG A 299 30.35 -10.30 -8.77
N ILE A 300 30.15 -10.39 -7.45
CA ILE A 300 31.06 -9.79 -6.47
C ILE A 300 32.24 -10.71 -6.11
N ARG A 301 32.11 -12.03 -6.31
CA ARG A 301 33.15 -13.03 -6.01
C ARG A 301 34.44 -12.69 -6.75
N ARG A 302 35.56 -12.76 -6.04
CA ARG A 302 36.89 -12.51 -6.62
C ARG A 302 37.54 -13.81 -7.07
N PRO A 303 38.24 -13.84 -8.22
CA PRO A 303 38.87 -15.07 -8.71
C PRO A 303 39.99 -15.64 -7.82
N ARG A 304 40.67 -14.79 -7.03
CA ARG A 304 41.92 -15.16 -6.32
C ARG A 304 41.95 -14.81 -4.82
N SER A 305 40.88 -14.23 -4.27
CA SER A 305 40.89 -13.80 -2.87
C SER A 305 39.51 -14.00 -2.24
N THR A 306 39.51 -14.35 -0.96
CA THR A 306 38.30 -14.49 -0.16
C THR A 306 37.69 -13.13 0.13
N LEU A 307 36.37 -13.06 0.18
CA LEU A 307 35.62 -11.86 0.59
C LEU A 307 34.90 -12.13 1.91
N ARG A 308 34.88 -11.14 2.80
CA ARG A 308 34.21 -11.23 4.09
C ARG A 308 32.97 -10.36 4.05
N LEU A 309 31.81 -10.99 3.99
CA LEU A 309 30.54 -10.34 3.72
C LEU A 309 29.58 -10.50 4.90
N TRP A 310 28.99 -9.40 5.33
CA TRP A 310 27.78 -9.45 6.15
C TRP A 310 26.56 -9.38 5.23
N ILE A 311 25.70 -10.39 5.33
CA ILE A 311 24.48 -10.55 4.53
C ILE A 311 23.37 -10.92 5.48
N ASP A 312 22.39 -10.04 5.68
CA ASP A 312 21.32 -10.15 6.67
C ASP A 312 20.57 -11.50 6.64
N SER A 313 20.21 -11.98 5.44
CA SER A 313 19.46 -13.23 5.24
C SER A 313 20.24 -14.51 5.60
N ILE A 314 21.57 -14.44 5.71
CA ILE A 314 22.44 -15.59 6.06
C ILE A 314 23.12 -15.40 7.41
N CYS A 315 23.51 -14.18 7.77
CA CYS A 315 24.26 -13.91 8.99
C CYS A 315 23.36 -13.88 10.24
N ILE A 316 22.06 -13.63 10.05
CA ILE A 316 21.05 -13.64 11.11
C ILE A 316 20.25 -14.95 11.00
N ASP A 317 20.11 -15.66 12.11
CA ASP A 317 19.20 -16.80 12.18
C ASP A 317 17.74 -16.30 12.14
N GLN A 318 17.15 -16.35 10.95
CA GLN A 318 15.78 -15.88 10.71
C GLN A 318 14.72 -16.73 11.42
N SER A 319 15.07 -17.96 11.83
CA SER A 319 14.18 -18.89 12.54
C SER A 319 14.15 -18.65 14.05
N ASN A 320 15.16 -17.98 14.60
CA ASN A 320 15.26 -17.65 16.02
C ASN A 320 14.86 -16.18 16.26
N THR A 321 13.60 -15.96 16.68
CA THR A 321 13.07 -14.60 16.91
C THR A 321 13.89 -13.80 17.92
N SER A 322 14.39 -14.44 18.99
CA SER A 322 15.21 -13.76 20.00
C SER A 322 16.53 -13.26 19.43
N GLU A 323 17.21 -14.09 18.62
CA GLU A 323 18.43 -13.68 17.91
C GLU A 323 18.11 -12.58 16.89
N ARG A 324 17.04 -12.75 16.09
CA ARG A 324 16.61 -11.78 15.08
C ARG A 324 16.34 -10.41 15.69
N ASN A 325 15.56 -10.35 16.77
CA ASN A 325 15.26 -9.11 17.50
C ASN A 325 16.57 -8.39 17.90
N LEU A 326 17.54 -9.14 18.46
CA LEU A 326 18.81 -8.58 18.92
C LEU A 326 19.71 -8.10 17.76
N GLN A 327 19.79 -8.86 16.67
CA GLN A 327 20.62 -8.51 15.51
C GLN A 327 20.03 -7.34 14.73
N VAL A 328 18.70 -7.24 14.60
CA VAL A 328 18.02 -6.09 13.97
C VAL A 328 18.32 -4.79 14.71
N GLN A 329 18.36 -4.82 16.06
CA GLN A 329 18.78 -3.67 16.86
C GLN A 329 20.24 -3.24 16.59
N ARG A 330 21.08 -4.13 16.04
CA ARG A 330 22.52 -3.88 15.78
C ARG A 330 22.84 -3.53 14.34
N MET A 331 21.91 -3.70 13.41
CA MET A 331 22.16 -3.48 11.99
C MET A 331 22.82 -2.13 11.71
N GLY A 332 22.34 -1.05 12.35
CA GLY A 332 22.95 0.27 12.19
C GLY A 332 24.43 0.34 12.59
N GLU A 333 24.84 -0.38 13.66
CA GLU A 333 26.26 -0.46 14.04
C GLU A 333 27.06 -1.34 13.07
N ILE A 334 26.49 -2.43 12.59
CA ILE A 334 27.13 -3.34 11.63
C ILE A 334 27.42 -2.60 10.31
N PHE A 335 26.43 -1.92 9.72
CA PHE A 335 26.63 -1.14 8.49
C PHE A 335 27.64 -0.01 8.68
N ARG A 336 27.63 0.65 9.84
CA ARG A 336 28.60 1.70 10.17
C ARG A 336 30.03 1.18 10.28
N LYS A 337 30.23 -0.04 10.78
CA LYS A 337 31.56 -0.66 10.94
C LYS A 337 32.04 -1.43 9.70
N ALA A 338 31.18 -1.65 8.72
CA ALA A 338 31.59 -2.22 7.43
C ALA A 338 32.57 -1.27 6.72
N GLN A 339 33.56 -1.85 6.04
CA GLN A 339 34.52 -1.09 5.24
C GLN A 339 33.81 -0.43 4.04
N ASP A 340 32.99 -1.21 3.35
CA ASP A 340 32.18 -0.80 2.21
C ASP A 340 30.80 -1.46 2.32
N VAL A 341 29.76 -0.74 1.92
CA VAL A 341 28.42 -1.29 1.71
C VAL A 341 28.17 -1.41 0.20
N TRP A 342 27.96 -2.62 -0.28
CA TRP A 342 27.75 -2.90 -1.70
C TRP A 342 26.25 -2.98 -1.96
N ILE A 343 25.72 -2.02 -2.70
CA ILE A 343 24.31 -1.90 -3.05
C ILE A 343 24.08 -2.61 -4.38
N TRP A 344 23.48 -3.78 -4.35
CA TRP A 344 23.16 -4.58 -5.54
C TRP A 344 21.75 -4.26 -6.06
N LEU A 345 21.68 -3.61 -7.23
CA LEU A 345 20.44 -3.22 -7.91
C LEU A 345 19.85 -4.32 -8.81
N GLY A 346 20.53 -5.46 -8.91
CA GLY A 346 20.19 -6.54 -9.83
C GLY A 346 20.99 -6.53 -11.13
N GLU A 347 20.69 -7.51 -11.98
CA GLU A 347 21.28 -7.67 -13.31
C GLU A 347 20.92 -6.49 -14.25
N GLU A 348 21.66 -6.41 -15.37
CA GLU A 348 21.43 -5.42 -16.42
C GLU A 348 20.02 -5.55 -17.01
N TYR A 349 19.27 -4.44 -17.06
CA TYR A 349 17.92 -4.40 -17.63
C TYR A 349 17.50 -2.95 -17.97
N SER A 350 16.66 -2.77 -19.00
CA SER A 350 16.11 -1.46 -19.42
C SER A 350 17.18 -0.35 -19.60
N ASN A 351 18.30 -0.67 -20.23
CA ASN A 351 19.42 0.25 -20.46
C ASN A 351 20.10 0.76 -19.17
N SER A 352 20.06 0.00 -18.07
CA SER A 352 20.76 0.35 -16.82
C SER A 352 22.25 0.65 -17.02
N ASP A 353 22.93 0.00 -17.96
CA ASP A 353 24.34 0.28 -18.26
C ASP A 353 24.53 1.71 -18.78
N THR A 354 23.62 2.18 -19.64
CA THR A 354 23.62 3.57 -20.13
C THR A 354 23.43 4.57 -18.99
N ALA A 355 22.57 4.23 -18.03
CA ALA A 355 22.37 5.06 -16.82
C ALA A 355 23.64 5.11 -15.96
N MET A 356 24.27 3.96 -15.70
CA MET A 356 25.50 3.87 -14.91
C MET A 356 26.68 4.58 -15.60
N ASP A 357 26.77 4.46 -16.92
CA ASP A 357 27.77 5.14 -17.75
C ASP A 357 27.53 6.66 -17.77
N LEU A 358 26.27 7.13 -17.77
CA LEU A 358 25.94 8.55 -17.65
C LEU A 358 26.39 9.13 -16.29
N VAL A 359 26.10 8.44 -15.18
CA VAL A 359 26.57 8.86 -13.85
C VAL A 359 28.09 8.93 -13.81
N SER A 360 28.77 7.93 -14.36
CA SER A 360 30.24 7.90 -14.47
C SER A 360 30.77 9.07 -15.30
N ALA A 361 30.11 9.42 -16.40
CA ALA A 361 30.50 10.55 -17.25
C ALA A 361 30.35 11.91 -16.52
N ILE A 362 29.32 12.06 -15.67
CA ILE A 362 29.11 13.25 -14.84
C ILE A 362 30.19 13.34 -13.74
N SER A 363 30.50 12.22 -13.10
CA SER A 363 31.60 12.14 -12.11
C SER A 363 32.94 12.48 -12.76
N PHE A 364 33.25 11.90 -13.92
CA PHE A 364 34.49 12.14 -14.66
C PHE A 364 34.66 13.62 -15.08
N SER A 365 33.58 14.33 -15.37
CA SER A 365 33.63 15.78 -15.64
C SER A 365 33.83 16.62 -14.37
N ARG A 366 34.25 16.02 -13.24
CA ARG A 366 34.37 16.64 -11.92
C ARG A 366 33.05 17.28 -11.49
N PHE A 367 31.95 16.61 -11.78
CA PHE A 367 30.58 17.08 -11.52
C PHE A 367 30.22 18.38 -12.26
N SER A 368 30.96 18.72 -13.33
CA SER A 368 30.61 19.80 -14.26
C SER A 368 29.67 19.26 -15.33
N TRP A 369 28.38 19.62 -15.22
CA TRP A 369 27.36 19.16 -16.15
C TRP A 369 27.48 19.86 -17.52
N LYS A 370 27.64 19.07 -18.60
CA LYS A 370 27.79 19.53 -19.99
C LYS A 370 26.52 19.29 -20.80
N LYS A 371 26.27 20.12 -21.82
CA LYS A 371 25.08 20.00 -22.68
C LYS A 371 24.95 18.64 -23.38
N THR A 372 26.07 17.99 -23.71
CA THR A 372 26.09 16.65 -24.35
C THR A 372 25.51 15.55 -23.45
N GLN A 373 25.43 15.77 -22.14
CA GLN A 373 24.83 14.82 -21.19
C GLN A 373 23.30 14.89 -21.17
N TRP A 374 22.68 15.95 -21.70
CA TRP A 374 21.22 16.09 -21.89
C TRP A 374 20.71 15.30 -23.09
N ASN A 375 21.01 14.00 -23.18
CA ASN A 375 20.48 13.15 -24.24
C ASN A 375 19.24 12.38 -23.73
N ILE A 376 18.20 12.29 -24.57
CA ILE A 376 16.90 11.73 -24.16
C ILE A 376 17.05 10.30 -23.64
N HIS A 377 17.83 9.49 -24.36
CA HIS A 377 18.00 8.08 -24.04
C HIS A 377 18.65 7.86 -22.68
N GLY A 378 19.76 8.54 -22.40
CA GLY A 378 20.47 8.44 -21.12
C GLY A 378 19.67 8.98 -19.96
N MET A 379 18.89 10.05 -20.15
CA MET A 379 18.03 10.60 -19.11
C MET A 379 16.85 9.69 -18.77
N LEU A 380 16.23 9.06 -19.76
CA LEU A 380 15.19 8.05 -19.54
C LEU A 380 15.76 6.81 -18.84
N ALA A 381 16.91 6.30 -19.30
CA ALA A 381 17.61 5.20 -18.65
C ALA A 381 17.95 5.52 -17.20
N PHE A 382 18.39 6.75 -16.93
CA PHE A 382 18.66 7.22 -15.57
C PHE A 382 17.42 7.21 -14.71
N ASN A 383 16.31 7.78 -15.19
CA ASN A 383 15.02 7.74 -14.49
C ASN A 383 14.54 6.31 -14.20
N ASP A 384 14.68 5.39 -15.16
CA ASP A 384 14.34 3.97 -14.98
C ASP A 384 15.22 3.29 -13.92
N LEU A 385 16.51 3.62 -13.86
CA LEU A 385 17.43 3.14 -12.82
C LEU A 385 16.96 3.58 -11.42
N LEU A 386 16.50 4.83 -11.27
CA LEU A 386 16.00 5.37 -10.00
C LEU A 386 14.68 4.73 -9.53
N GLY A 387 13.99 4.03 -10.43
CA GLY A 387 12.80 3.23 -10.14
C GLY A 387 13.06 1.78 -9.74
N ARG A 388 14.34 1.34 -9.64
CA ARG A 388 14.67 -0.05 -9.30
C ARG A 388 14.13 -0.42 -7.90
N PRO A 389 13.65 -1.66 -7.68
CA PRO A 389 12.99 -2.07 -6.43
C PRO A 389 13.81 -1.88 -5.15
N TRP A 390 15.14 -1.84 -5.26
CA TRP A 390 16.02 -1.58 -4.12
C TRP A 390 15.71 -0.23 -3.46
N PHE A 391 15.48 0.83 -4.24
CA PHE A 391 15.21 2.18 -3.74
C PHE A 391 13.88 2.29 -2.98
N GLN A 392 12.99 1.32 -3.14
CA GLN A 392 11.70 1.29 -2.47
C GLN A 392 11.77 0.59 -1.11
N ARG A 393 12.83 -0.14 -0.74
CA ARG A 393 12.80 -0.95 0.50
C ARG A 393 12.96 -0.14 1.78
N GLY A 394 12.19 -0.46 2.81
CA GLY A 394 12.30 0.18 4.13
C GLY A 394 13.68 0.01 4.78
N TRP A 395 14.26 -1.18 4.72
CA TRP A 395 15.54 -1.49 5.36
C TRP A 395 16.71 -0.73 4.75
N VAL A 396 16.67 -0.41 3.44
CA VAL A 396 17.81 0.20 2.74
C VAL A 396 18.15 1.60 3.23
N VAL A 397 17.23 2.28 3.93
CA VAL A 397 17.51 3.57 4.57
C VAL A 397 18.64 3.44 5.58
N GLN A 398 18.64 2.39 6.41
CA GLN A 398 19.74 2.15 7.36
C GLN A 398 21.03 1.80 6.64
N GLU A 399 20.92 0.98 5.60
CA GLU A 399 22.05 0.47 4.82
C GLU A 399 22.79 1.63 4.13
N ALA A 400 22.05 2.56 3.54
CA ALA A 400 22.60 3.77 2.93
C ALA A 400 23.07 4.80 3.97
N ALA A 401 22.25 5.12 4.98
CA ALA A 401 22.51 6.22 5.89
C ALA A 401 23.66 5.96 6.88
N PHE A 402 23.86 4.71 7.32
CA PHE A 402 24.96 4.35 8.23
C PHE A 402 26.27 4.04 7.51
N SER A 403 26.25 3.80 6.20
CA SER A 403 27.45 3.47 5.44
C SER A 403 28.48 4.60 5.46
N THR A 404 29.76 4.25 5.67
CA THR A 404 30.86 5.22 5.52
C THR A 404 31.26 5.37 4.05
N ASN A 405 31.25 4.25 3.32
CA ASN A 405 31.44 4.19 1.88
C ASN A 405 30.42 3.22 1.26
N SER A 406 29.77 3.63 0.18
CA SER A 406 28.77 2.83 -0.53
C SER A 406 29.08 2.74 -2.02
N ILE A 407 29.01 1.53 -2.55
CA ILE A 407 29.25 1.22 -3.97
C ILE A 407 27.95 0.67 -4.54
N VAL A 408 27.43 1.31 -5.58
CA VAL A 408 26.24 0.85 -6.30
C VAL A 408 26.69 -0.05 -7.43
N VAL A 409 26.16 -1.27 -7.46
CA VAL A 409 26.47 -2.32 -8.42
C VAL A 409 25.19 -2.67 -9.17
N CYS A 410 25.23 -2.62 -10.49
CA CYS A 410 24.15 -3.07 -11.37
C CYS A 410 24.77 -3.84 -12.51
N GLY A 411 24.52 -5.14 -12.58
CA GLY A 411 25.23 -6.00 -13.50
C GLY A 411 26.75 -5.91 -13.33
N ASP A 412 27.46 -5.66 -14.43
CA ASP A 412 28.92 -5.50 -14.48
C ASP A 412 29.39 -4.06 -14.20
N ARG A 413 28.47 -3.11 -14.04
CA ARG A 413 28.79 -1.70 -13.78
C ARG A 413 28.78 -1.38 -12.29
N GLN A 414 29.71 -0.51 -11.89
CA GLN A 414 29.85 -0.03 -10.52
C GLN A 414 30.06 1.47 -10.50
N ILE A 415 29.35 2.17 -9.62
CA ILE A 415 29.50 3.62 -9.38
C ILE A 415 29.53 3.88 -7.87
N ASN A 416 30.15 4.98 -7.45
CA ASN A 416 30.07 5.39 -6.05
C ASN A 416 28.68 5.96 -5.74
N TRP A 417 28.13 5.65 -4.56
CA TRP A 417 26.86 6.23 -4.10
C TRP A 417 26.87 7.76 -4.16
N ARG A 418 27.99 8.39 -3.79
CA ARG A 418 28.16 9.84 -3.85
C ARG A 418 27.95 10.38 -5.26
N ASP A 419 28.48 9.70 -6.28
CA ASP A 419 28.37 10.11 -7.67
C ASP A 419 26.90 10.05 -8.12
N LEU A 420 26.19 8.99 -7.75
CA LEU A 420 24.75 8.86 -7.98
C LEU A 420 23.97 10.01 -7.32
N THR A 421 24.24 10.30 -6.04
CA THR A 421 23.54 11.39 -5.31
C THR A 421 23.76 12.77 -5.94
N ILE A 422 24.99 13.06 -6.37
CA ILE A 422 25.32 14.34 -7.02
C ILE A 422 24.64 14.42 -8.38
N SER A 423 24.65 13.34 -9.16
CA SER A 423 23.97 13.29 -10.46
C SER A 423 22.47 13.53 -10.32
N ILE A 424 21.80 12.94 -9.33
CA ILE A 424 20.38 13.19 -9.05
C ILE A 424 20.15 14.69 -8.77
N ARG A 425 20.92 15.28 -7.86
CA ARG A 425 20.79 16.70 -7.50
C ARG A 425 21.03 17.65 -8.68
N LEU A 426 22.04 17.38 -9.51
CA LEU A 426 22.31 18.19 -10.71
C LEU A 426 21.14 18.16 -11.69
N VAL A 427 20.50 17.01 -11.87
CA VAL A 427 19.30 16.88 -12.69
C VAL A 427 18.13 17.66 -12.09
N GLN A 428 17.87 17.51 -10.78
CA GLN A 428 16.80 18.24 -10.08
C GLN A 428 16.95 19.76 -10.23
N MET A 429 18.13 20.29 -9.88
CA MET A 429 18.44 21.72 -9.98
C MET A 429 18.21 22.26 -11.41
N ARG A 430 18.56 21.48 -12.44
CA ARG A 430 18.43 21.91 -13.82
C ARG A 430 16.98 21.82 -14.33
N LEU A 431 16.21 20.84 -13.87
CA LEU A 431 14.77 20.77 -14.14
C LEU A 431 14.01 21.96 -13.51
N GLU A 432 14.47 22.46 -12.35
CA GLU A 432 13.88 23.59 -11.62
C GLU A 432 14.26 24.98 -12.18
N PHE A 433 15.54 25.22 -12.49
CA PHE A 433 16.08 26.58 -12.74
C PHE A 433 15.66 27.23 -14.07
N GLU A 434 15.34 26.48 -15.13
CA GLU A 434 14.99 27.06 -16.45
C GLU A 434 13.53 27.56 -16.56
N SER A 435 12.89 27.92 -15.44
CA SER A 435 11.52 28.45 -15.41
C SER A 435 11.47 29.97 -15.64
N SER A 436 12.61 30.64 -15.68
CA SER A 436 12.68 32.10 -15.73
C SER A 436 13.94 32.56 -16.48
N HIS A 437 13.74 33.04 -17.71
CA HIS A 437 14.70 33.68 -18.61
C HIS A 437 15.61 32.78 -19.46
N ASP A 438 15.39 32.92 -20.78
CA ASP A 438 16.30 32.71 -21.90
C ASP A 438 16.39 31.31 -22.56
N GLY A 439 15.78 31.21 -23.77
CA GLY A 439 16.34 30.55 -24.95
C GLY A 439 16.77 29.06 -24.91
N SER A 440 16.54 28.31 -23.84
CA SER A 440 17.00 26.93 -23.74
C SER A 440 16.11 25.93 -24.51
N THR A 441 16.63 25.52 -25.67
CA THR A 441 16.34 24.34 -26.51
C THR A 441 15.13 23.45 -26.13
N GLU A 442 14.18 23.32 -27.07
CA GLU A 442 13.05 22.36 -27.16
C GLU A 442 13.25 21.00 -26.44
N LEU A 443 14.48 20.48 -26.47
CA LEU A 443 14.92 19.27 -25.80
C LEU A 443 14.70 19.26 -24.26
N VAL A 444 14.98 20.35 -23.55
CA VAL A 444 14.84 20.40 -22.08
C VAL A 444 13.36 20.43 -21.69
N SER A 445 12.55 21.24 -22.38
CA SER A 445 11.10 21.24 -22.21
C SER A 445 10.48 19.86 -22.50
N ARG A 446 10.96 19.20 -23.57
CA ARG A 446 10.56 17.82 -23.87
C ARG A 446 10.98 16.85 -22.76
N LEU A 447 12.18 16.98 -22.22
CA LEU A 447 12.66 16.13 -21.14
C LEU A 447 11.94 16.37 -19.83
N ARG A 448 11.64 17.62 -19.46
CA ARG A 448 10.81 17.94 -18.30
C ARG A 448 9.44 17.23 -18.39
N ARG A 449 8.83 17.22 -19.58
CA ARG A 449 7.57 16.49 -19.80
C ARG A 449 7.74 14.97 -19.68
N LEU A 450 8.83 14.41 -20.20
CA LEU A 450 9.12 12.97 -20.14
C LEU A 450 9.54 12.51 -18.73
N LEU A 451 10.18 13.39 -17.96
CA LEU A 451 10.72 13.17 -16.63
C LEU A 451 9.81 13.79 -15.55
N GLY A 452 8.53 13.99 -15.84
CA GLY A 452 7.61 14.73 -14.96
C GLY A 452 7.55 14.20 -13.52
N ASN A 453 7.87 12.92 -13.32
CA ASN A 453 7.87 12.25 -12.01
C ASN A 453 9.29 12.02 -11.44
N PHE A 454 10.33 12.63 -12.01
CA PHE A 454 11.72 12.42 -11.57
C PHE A 454 11.93 12.82 -10.10
N GLN A 455 11.28 13.92 -9.69
CA GLN A 455 11.29 14.39 -8.31
C GLN A 455 10.61 13.39 -7.36
N ASP A 456 9.62 12.66 -7.86
CA ASP A 456 8.87 11.65 -7.09
C ASP A 456 9.45 10.24 -7.18
N SER A 457 10.59 10.06 -7.86
CA SER A 457 11.20 8.74 -8.02
C SER A 457 11.56 8.12 -6.67
N PRO A 458 11.50 6.77 -6.53
CA PRO A 458 11.86 6.10 -5.28
C PRO A 458 13.25 6.47 -4.76
N ALA A 459 14.24 6.60 -5.65
CA ALA A 459 15.59 6.99 -5.25
C ALA A 459 15.64 8.43 -4.71
N THR A 460 14.94 9.37 -5.34
CA THR A 460 14.87 10.76 -4.87
C THR A 460 14.27 10.83 -3.47
N ARG A 461 13.15 10.14 -3.23
CA ARG A 461 12.50 10.07 -1.91
C ARG A 461 13.38 9.40 -0.85
N LEU A 462 14.07 8.32 -1.22
CA LEU A 462 15.04 7.67 -0.32
C LEU A 462 16.15 8.65 0.09
N LEU A 463 16.69 9.42 -0.86
CA LEU A 463 17.72 10.41 -0.58
C LEU A 463 17.23 11.50 0.38
N GLU A 464 16.00 11.97 0.23
CA GLU A 464 15.41 12.93 1.18
C GLU A 464 15.41 12.39 2.62
N VAL A 465 15.08 11.11 2.80
CA VAL A 465 15.14 10.47 4.12
C VAL A 465 16.57 10.40 4.62
N VAL A 466 17.49 9.86 3.82
CA VAL A 466 18.91 9.64 4.17
C VAL A 466 19.61 10.96 4.53
N ASP A 467 19.44 11.99 3.72
CA ASP A 467 20.03 13.33 3.92
C ASP A 467 19.48 14.01 5.18
N SER A 468 18.26 13.68 5.59
CA SER A 468 17.62 14.26 6.78
C SER A 468 18.05 13.60 8.09
N VAL A 469 18.65 12.40 8.06
CA VAL A 469 18.93 11.61 9.28
C VAL A 469 20.06 12.19 10.11
N PHE A 470 21.15 12.64 9.47
CA PHE A 470 22.38 13.03 10.16
C PHE A 470 22.78 14.48 9.88
N LYS A 471 23.18 15.21 10.93
CA LYS A 471 23.96 16.46 10.80
C LYS A 471 25.37 16.26 11.33
N LYS A 472 26.34 16.84 10.64
CA LYS A 472 27.73 16.91 11.07
C LYS A 472 27.90 18.11 12.02
N ARG A 473 28.43 17.86 13.22
CA ARG A 473 28.85 18.90 14.17
C ARG A 473 30.19 19.50 13.76
N ASP A 474 30.53 20.63 14.36
CA ASP A 474 31.81 21.33 14.15
C ASP A 474 33.02 20.46 14.52
N ASP A 475 32.86 19.53 15.47
CA ASP A 475 33.86 18.53 15.86
C ASP A 475 33.97 17.33 14.89
N GLY A 476 33.16 17.33 13.82
CA GLY A 476 33.10 16.27 12.81
C GLY A 476 32.21 15.08 13.18
N SER A 477 31.62 15.03 14.38
CA SER A 477 30.73 13.94 14.80
C SER A 477 29.37 14.02 14.10
N LEU A 478 28.80 12.85 13.78
CA LEU A 478 27.45 12.74 13.21
C LEU A 478 26.41 12.64 14.33
N VAL A 479 25.36 13.44 14.23
CA VAL A 479 24.25 13.46 15.19
C VAL A 479 22.96 13.12 14.46
N LYS A 480 22.18 12.20 15.03
CA LYS A 480 20.83 11.90 14.57
C LYS A 480 19.93 13.11 14.79
N THR A 481 19.27 13.58 13.75
CA THR A 481 18.47 14.81 13.82
C THR A 481 16.97 14.59 13.88
N MET A 482 16.48 13.43 13.46
CA MET A 482 15.04 13.18 13.31
C MET A 482 14.50 12.32 14.45
N ARG A 483 13.28 12.63 14.90
CA ARG A 483 12.48 11.74 15.74
C ARG A 483 11.89 10.61 14.91
N LEU A 484 11.53 9.51 15.56
CA LEU A 484 10.92 8.36 14.91
C LEU A 484 9.64 8.72 14.14
N GLU A 485 8.78 9.57 14.72
CA GLU A 485 7.55 10.06 14.09
C GLU A 485 7.81 10.66 12.69
N ARG A 486 8.83 11.51 12.58
CA ARG A 486 9.20 12.17 11.31
C ARG A 486 9.77 11.17 10.30
N LEU A 487 10.57 10.22 10.77
CA LEU A 487 11.15 9.20 9.90
C LEU A 487 10.05 8.32 9.30
N VAL A 488 9.06 7.91 10.10
CA VAL A 488 7.92 7.10 9.63
C VAL A 488 7.08 7.88 8.63
N GLU A 489 6.89 9.19 8.84
CA GLU A 489 6.21 10.09 7.89
C GLU A 489 6.95 10.17 6.53
N LEU A 490 8.27 10.38 6.57
CA LEU A 490 9.12 10.41 5.37
C LEU A 490 9.22 9.03 4.69
N GLY A 491 9.16 7.95 5.46
CA GLY A 491 9.24 6.57 4.99
C GLY A 491 7.94 5.99 4.43
N THR A 492 6.92 6.82 4.19
CA THR A 492 5.62 6.38 3.65
C THR A 492 5.72 5.77 2.25
N SER A 493 6.72 6.17 1.45
CA SER A 493 7.02 5.60 0.13
C SER A 493 7.85 4.32 0.17
N LEU A 494 8.26 3.86 1.36
CA LEU A 494 9.10 2.69 1.50
C LEU A 494 8.27 1.43 1.72
N ASP A 495 8.48 0.44 0.86
CA ASP A 495 7.89 -0.88 0.93
C ASP A 495 8.56 -1.76 1.99
N THR A 496 7.73 -2.50 2.71
CA THR A 496 8.14 -3.40 3.77
C THR A 496 7.41 -4.71 3.62
N THR A 497 8.15 -5.82 3.75
CA THR A 497 7.53 -7.15 3.71
C THR A 497 6.81 -7.45 5.00
N ASP A 498 7.44 -7.28 6.14
CA ASP A 498 6.72 -7.29 7.41
C ASP A 498 6.16 -5.88 7.69
N PRO A 499 4.84 -5.71 7.92
CA PRO A 499 4.26 -4.40 8.21
C PRO A 499 4.87 -3.70 9.42
N ARG A 500 5.41 -4.45 10.40
CA ARG A 500 6.10 -3.90 11.58
C ARG A 500 7.38 -3.17 11.19
N ASP A 501 8.01 -3.56 10.08
CA ASP A 501 9.24 -2.94 9.58
C ASP A 501 9.02 -1.52 9.07
N SER A 502 7.78 -1.10 8.83
CA SER A 502 7.45 0.31 8.57
C SER A 502 7.88 1.24 9.72
N ILE A 503 8.09 0.68 10.91
CA ILE A 503 8.63 1.35 12.09
C ILE A 503 10.02 0.81 12.44
N TYR A 504 10.19 -0.52 12.54
CA TYR A 504 11.45 -1.12 13.00
C TYR A 504 12.65 -0.78 12.12
N ALA A 505 12.45 -0.65 10.80
CA ALA A 505 13.52 -0.25 9.89
C ALA A 505 14.02 1.18 10.11
N LEU A 506 13.34 2.00 10.90
CA LEU A 506 13.69 3.41 11.14
C LEU A 506 14.15 3.68 12.57
N LEU A 507 14.03 2.70 13.48
CA LEU A 507 14.36 2.86 14.90
C LEU A 507 15.81 3.29 15.14
N ASN A 508 16.76 2.67 14.45
CA ASN A 508 18.17 3.03 14.62
C ASN A 508 18.50 4.43 14.09
N LEU A 509 17.69 4.99 13.18
CA LEU A 509 17.91 6.32 12.61
C LEU A 509 17.35 7.43 13.51
N ALA A 510 16.37 7.10 14.35
CA ALA A 510 15.71 8.04 15.24
C ALA A 510 16.62 8.50 16.40
N ASN A 511 16.47 9.76 16.80
CA ASN A 511 17.22 10.38 17.90
C ASN A 511 16.55 10.22 19.27
N ASP A 512 15.30 9.76 19.31
CA ASP A 512 14.46 9.58 20.50
C ASP A 512 14.26 8.11 20.89
N THR A 513 15.01 7.18 20.29
CA THR A 513 14.89 5.71 20.44
C THR A 513 16.14 5.05 21.04
N SER A 514 16.99 5.81 21.74
CA SER A 514 18.35 5.36 22.12
C SER A 514 18.39 4.05 22.92
N PRO A 515 19.32 3.11 22.61
CA PRO A 515 19.50 1.85 23.34
C PRO A 515 20.02 2.01 24.79
N LYS A 516 20.33 3.24 25.23
CA LYS A 516 20.77 3.55 26.60
C LYS A 516 19.60 3.61 27.59
N ILE A 517 18.36 3.61 27.12
CA ILE A 517 17.18 3.60 27.99
C ILE A 517 16.89 2.13 28.35
N PRO A 518 16.75 1.76 29.64
CA PRO A 518 16.51 0.37 30.03
C PRO A 518 15.28 -0.19 29.32
N GLN A 519 15.38 -1.38 28.72
CA GLN A 519 14.28 -2.03 27.98
C GLN A 519 13.00 -2.22 28.83
N THR A 520 13.12 -2.18 30.16
CA THR A 520 12.02 -2.24 31.12
C THR A 520 11.25 -0.93 31.26
N THR A 521 11.68 0.16 30.63
CA THR A 521 10.98 1.45 30.69
C THR A 521 9.70 1.34 29.86
N PRO A 522 8.51 1.53 30.47
CA PRO A 522 7.25 1.36 29.77
C PRO A 522 7.18 2.20 28.48
N GLY A 523 6.91 1.54 27.35
CA GLY A 523 6.73 2.09 26.00
C GLY A 523 7.92 2.83 25.38
N ILE A 524 9.12 2.30 25.59
CA ILE A 524 10.15 2.32 24.55
C ILE A 524 9.73 1.34 23.46
N ILE A 525 9.79 1.76 22.20
CA ILE A 525 9.58 0.88 21.06
C ILE A 525 10.91 0.18 20.69
N VAL A 526 10.91 -1.14 20.73
CA VAL A 526 12.04 -2.01 20.35
C VAL A 526 11.57 -3.06 19.36
N PRO A 527 12.45 -3.57 18.47
CA PRO A 527 12.15 -4.71 17.63
C PRO A 527 11.77 -5.92 18.48
N ASP A 528 10.50 -6.30 18.36
CA ASP A 528 9.92 -7.49 18.94
C ASP A 528 8.96 -8.08 17.91
N TYR A 529 9.40 -9.16 17.27
CA TYR A 529 8.59 -9.86 16.29
C TYR A 529 7.70 -10.96 16.88
N ASP A 530 7.71 -11.17 18.20
CA ASP A 530 6.72 -12.02 18.87
C ASP A 530 5.42 -11.22 19.13
N LYS A 531 5.50 -9.88 19.20
CA LYS A 531 4.34 -8.98 19.26
C LYS A 531 3.49 -8.99 18.00
N GLY A 532 2.18 -8.86 18.19
CA GLY A 532 1.23 -8.61 17.11
C GLY A 532 1.46 -7.24 16.46
N MET A 533 1.18 -7.14 15.16
CA MET A 533 1.35 -5.89 14.41
C MET A 533 0.60 -4.70 15.02
N LEU A 534 -0.66 -4.89 15.43
CA LEU A 534 -1.46 -3.83 16.04
C LEU A 534 -0.89 -3.37 17.39
N GLU A 535 -0.22 -4.24 18.13
CA GLU A 535 0.46 -3.88 19.37
C GLU A 535 1.69 -3.00 19.09
N VAL A 536 2.46 -3.32 18.04
CA VAL A 536 3.59 -2.49 17.60
C VAL A 536 3.11 -1.11 17.14
N PHE A 537 1.98 -1.05 16.43
CA PHE A 537 1.37 0.21 16.00
C PHE A 537 0.85 1.04 17.17
N ALA A 538 0.25 0.40 18.17
CA ALA A 538 -0.15 1.05 19.42
C ALA A 538 1.07 1.60 20.18
N ASP A 539 2.14 0.80 20.32
CA ASP A 539 3.39 1.22 20.96
C ASP A 539 4.01 2.42 20.23
N PHE A 540 3.92 2.48 18.90
CA PHE A 540 4.38 3.63 18.11
C PHE A 540 3.54 4.89 18.36
N VAL A 541 2.20 4.80 18.36
CA VAL A 541 1.34 5.95 18.67
C VAL A 541 1.59 6.49 20.09
N LEU A 542 1.76 5.59 21.06
CA LEU A 542 2.13 5.94 22.43
C LEU A 542 3.53 6.60 22.49
N HIS A 543 4.50 6.11 21.72
CA HIS A 543 5.83 6.71 21.60
C HIS A 543 5.74 8.15 21.09
N CYS A 544 5.03 8.40 19.98
CA CYS A 544 4.82 9.74 19.42
C CYS A 544 4.19 10.70 20.45
N CYS A 545 3.16 10.26 21.17
CA CYS A 545 2.51 11.08 22.19
C CYS A 545 3.46 11.49 23.32
N ARG A 546 4.42 10.63 23.67
CA ARG A 546 5.38 10.89 24.76
C ARG A 546 6.55 11.74 24.31
N THR A 547 7.12 11.47 23.14
CA THR A 547 8.34 12.17 22.68
C THR A 547 8.01 13.49 21.99
N SER A 548 6.87 13.58 21.30
CA SER A 548 6.44 14.79 20.60
C SER A 548 5.38 15.61 21.34
N ALA A 549 4.76 15.07 22.41
CA ALA A 549 3.62 15.71 23.06
C ALA A 549 2.49 16.07 22.08
N SER A 550 2.35 15.28 21.01
CA SER A 550 1.36 15.46 19.94
C SER A 550 0.64 14.14 19.66
N LEU A 551 -0.64 14.24 19.34
CA LEU A 551 -1.50 13.14 18.91
C LEU A 551 -1.73 13.17 17.38
N ASP A 552 -1.11 14.12 16.67
CA ASP A 552 -1.28 14.35 15.22
C ASP A 552 -1.06 13.12 14.34
N ILE A 553 -0.28 12.15 14.81
CA ILE A 553 0.01 10.91 14.07
C ILE A 553 -1.25 10.12 13.69
N ILE A 554 -2.35 10.22 14.44
CA ILE A 554 -3.62 9.54 14.11
C ILE A 554 -4.36 10.19 12.92
N CYS A 555 -3.96 11.41 12.53
CA CYS A 555 -4.51 12.12 11.39
C CYS A 555 -3.68 11.91 10.11
N ARG A 556 -2.43 11.44 10.24
CA ARG A 556 -1.51 11.25 9.10
C ARG A 556 -1.55 9.81 8.59
N PRO A 557 -1.65 9.55 7.28
CA PRO A 557 -1.47 8.22 6.72
C PRO A 557 -0.01 7.74 6.89
N TRP A 558 0.21 6.67 7.64
CA TRP A 558 1.56 6.15 7.90
C TRP A 558 1.65 4.61 7.88
N ALA A 559 0.55 3.92 8.21
CA ALA A 559 0.54 2.47 8.32
C ALA A 559 0.50 1.79 6.93
N PRO A 560 1.12 0.61 6.75
CA PRO A 560 1.06 -0.16 5.51
C PRO A 560 -0.38 -0.42 5.00
N SER A 561 -0.52 -0.54 3.68
CA SER A 561 -1.81 -0.70 2.97
C SER A 561 -2.64 -1.90 3.47
N GLU A 562 -3.96 -1.73 3.60
CA GLU A 562 -4.88 -2.82 3.98
C GLU A 562 -4.88 -3.96 2.95
N THR A 563 -4.63 -3.62 1.69
CA THR A 563 -4.47 -4.58 0.57
C THR A 563 -3.22 -5.45 0.73
N TYR A 564 -2.17 -4.90 1.35
CA TYR A 564 -0.93 -5.63 1.63
C TYR A 564 -1.12 -6.61 2.80
N LEU A 565 -1.80 -6.16 3.84
CA LEU A 565 -2.10 -6.93 5.05
C LEU A 565 -3.02 -8.13 4.77
N SER A 566 -3.98 -7.96 3.86
CA SER A 566 -4.88 -9.04 3.43
C SER A 566 -4.17 -10.12 2.60
N ARG A 567 -3.07 -9.81 1.90
CA ARG A 567 -2.28 -10.80 1.13
C ARG A 567 -1.40 -11.69 2.00
N GLN A 568 -0.84 -11.18 3.10
CA GLN A 568 0.04 -11.98 3.99
C GLN A 568 -0.71 -12.97 4.88
N ASN A 569 -1.92 -12.62 5.34
CA ASN A 569 -2.77 -13.53 6.13
C ASN A 569 -3.15 -14.82 5.36
N TYR A 570 -2.94 -14.87 4.04
CA TYR A 570 -3.16 -16.07 3.22
C TYR A 570 -1.92 -16.96 3.06
N GLN A 571 -0.70 -16.43 3.29
CA GLN A 571 0.55 -17.18 3.11
C GLN A 571 1.02 -17.86 4.40
N SER A 572 0.74 -17.28 5.56
CA SER A 572 1.00 -17.92 6.85
C SER A 572 -0.23 -18.70 7.26
N GLY A 573 -0.18 -20.03 7.29
CA GLY A 573 -1.28 -20.92 7.73
C GLY A 573 -1.70 -20.79 9.20
N GLY A 574 -1.54 -19.61 9.80
CA GLY A 574 -1.96 -19.28 11.15
C GLY A 574 -3.47 -19.13 11.24
N ARG A 575 -4.05 -19.64 12.32
CA ARG A 575 -5.49 -19.70 12.63
C ARG A 575 -6.20 -18.35 12.82
N TYR A 576 -5.63 -17.21 12.41
CA TYR A 576 -6.30 -15.91 12.56
C TYR A 576 -7.21 -15.61 11.35
N LYS A 577 -8.44 -16.15 11.41
CA LYS A 577 -9.56 -15.72 10.56
C LYS A 577 -10.14 -14.41 11.09
N SER A 578 -9.57 -13.27 10.72
CA SER A 578 -10.31 -12.00 10.72
C SER A 578 -9.56 -10.98 9.86
N ARG A 579 -10.29 -10.28 8.99
CA ARG A 579 -9.83 -8.99 8.44
C ARG A 579 -9.35 -8.15 9.63
N ILE A 580 -8.15 -7.57 9.56
CA ILE A 580 -7.81 -6.45 10.44
C ILE A 580 -8.92 -5.41 10.22
N PRO A 581 -9.70 -5.04 11.24
CA PRO A 581 -10.65 -3.95 11.08
C PRO A 581 -9.85 -2.70 10.78
N SER A 582 -10.39 -1.86 9.90
CA SER A 582 -9.83 -0.54 9.66
C SER A 582 -9.97 0.28 10.95
N LEU A 583 -8.96 0.20 11.83
CA LEU A 583 -8.94 0.99 13.04
C LEU A 583 -8.80 2.46 12.65
N SER A 584 -9.77 3.30 12.99
CA SER A 584 -9.83 4.65 12.43
C SER A 584 -8.69 5.57 12.87
N TRP A 585 -8.06 5.24 13.99
CA TRP A 585 -6.88 5.92 14.54
C TRP A 585 -5.54 5.41 13.98
N ILE A 586 -5.55 4.35 13.15
CA ILE A 586 -4.40 3.86 12.38
C ILE A 586 -4.67 4.12 10.89
N LYS A 587 -4.17 5.24 10.37
CA LYS A 587 -4.43 5.64 8.97
C LYS A 587 -3.49 4.91 8.01
N SER A 588 -4.08 4.08 7.15
CA SER A 588 -3.40 3.40 6.05
C SER A 588 -2.84 4.39 5.02
N ARG A 589 -1.66 4.09 4.48
CA ARG A 589 -1.02 4.77 3.33
C ARG A 589 -1.90 4.82 2.08
N ASP A 590 -2.92 3.97 1.96
CA ASP A 590 -3.92 4.06 0.88
C ASP A 590 -4.70 5.38 0.92
N GLN A 591 -4.72 6.06 2.07
CA GLN A 591 -5.36 7.35 2.27
C GLN A 591 -4.42 8.54 1.99
N LEU A 592 -3.17 8.29 1.56
CA LEU A 592 -2.30 9.37 1.10
C LEU A 592 -2.95 10.11 -0.08
N PRO A 593 -2.70 11.43 -0.24
CA PRO A 593 -3.27 12.22 -1.33
C PRO A 593 -3.05 11.63 -2.72
N PHE A 594 -1.93 10.94 -2.91
CA PHE A 594 -1.46 10.31 -4.16
C PHE A 594 -1.71 8.80 -4.20
N GLY A 595 -2.42 8.25 -3.20
CA GLY A 595 -2.50 6.80 -2.98
C GLY A 595 -1.17 6.23 -2.48
N ASN A 596 -1.09 4.90 -2.40
CA ASN A 596 0.13 4.24 -1.97
C ASN A 596 1.24 4.45 -3.03
N PRO A 597 2.40 5.04 -2.68
CA PRO A 597 3.48 5.31 -3.63
C PRO A 597 3.99 4.06 -4.36
N SER A 598 3.86 2.88 -3.77
CA SER A 598 4.28 1.61 -4.40
C SER A 598 3.39 1.17 -5.56
N GLN A 599 2.21 1.76 -5.74
CA GLN A 599 1.29 1.43 -6.83
C GLN A 599 1.54 2.21 -8.13
N ASN A 600 2.60 3.04 -8.22
CA ASN A 600 3.02 3.76 -9.44
C ASN A 600 1.82 4.37 -10.23
N ALA A 601 0.84 4.94 -9.53
CA ALA A 601 -0.27 5.61 -10.19
C ALA A 601 0.28 6.84 -10.94
N THR A 602 0.22 6.81 -12.26
CA THR A 602 0.78 7.82 -13.16
C THR A 602 -0.01 9.14 -13.20
N TYR A 603 -0.92 9.37 -12.25
CA TYR A 603 -1.74 10.59 -12.25
C TYR A 603 -2.23 11.05 -10.87
N ARG A 604 -2.19 12.39 -10.72
CA ARG A 604 -2.60 13.33 -9.64
C ARG A 604 -1.50 13.69 -8.64
N LEU A 605 -1.11 14.97 -8.68
CA LEU A 605 0.10 15.56 -8.08
C LEU A 605 -0.19 16.46 -6.86
N HIS A 606 -1.46 16.74 -6.53
CA HIS A 606 -1.81 17.75 -5.52
C HIS A 606 -2.68 17.24 -4.36
N GLY A 607 -2.31 17.63 -3.14
CA GLY A 607 -3.07 17.39 -1.90
C GLY A 607 -2.19 17.47 -0.66
N THR A 608 -2.46 18.44 0.21
CA THR A 608 -1.72 18.67 1.46
C THR A 608 -2.58 18.33 2.67
N SER A 609 -2.02 17.60 3.64
CA SER A 609 -2.66 17.37 4.95
C SER A 609 -2.71 18.68 5.74
N LEU A 610 -3.80 18.92 6.49
CA LEU A 610 -3.96 20.05 7.41
C LEU A 610 -3.04 19.92 8.62
N VAL A 611 -2.78 18.69 9.05
CA VAL A 611 -1.71 18.36 9.98
C VAL A 611 -0.37 18.41 9.24
N GLU A 612 0.36 19.50 9.45
CA GLU A 612 1.70 19.69 8.90
C GLU A 612 2.70 18.68 9.48
N ASN A 613 3.92 18.65 8.92
CA ASN A 613 4.97 17.75 9.40
C ASN A 613 5.35 18.04 10.86
N SER A 614 5.91 17.06 11.56
CA SER A 614 6.24 17.17 13.00
C SER A 614 7.25 18.27 13.38
N GLN A 615 7.83 19.00 12.43
CA GLN A 615 8.79 20.09 12.68
C GLN A 615 8.21 21.49 12.48
N ILE A 616 7.14 21.61 11.69
CA ILE A 616 6.48 22.87 11.38
C ILE A 616 5.05 22.73 11.90
N GLN A 617 4.73 23.44 12.98
CA GLN A 617 3.40 23.41 13.57
C GLN A 617 2.74 24.77 13.39
N LYS A 618 1.97 24.92 12.30
CA LYS A 618 1.20 26.14 12.02
C LYS A 618 -0.04 26.29 12.88
N TYR A 619 -0.75 25.20 13.15
CA TYR A 619 -1.97 25.20 13.94
C TYR A 619 -1.73 24.70 15.37
N ARG A 620 -2.50 25.22 16.32
CA ARG A 620 -2.41 24.89 17.75
C ARG A 620 -3.80 24.81 18.38
N ALA A 621 -4.72 24.08 17.75
CA ALA A 621 -6.10 23.94 18.21
C ALA A 621 -6.19 23.41 19.65
N HIS A 622 -5.30 22.47 20.02
CA HIS A 622 -5.17 21.96 21.39
C HIS A 622 -4.69 22.99 22.44
N ASN A 623 -4.30 24.21 22.05
CA ASN A 623 -3.83 25.27 22.95
C ASN A 623 -2.69 24.85 23.92
N GLY A 624 -1.81 23.93 23.51
CA GLY A 624 -0.72 23.42 24.35
C GLY A 624 -1.13 22.36 25.38
N THR A 625 -2.38 21.90 25.40
CA THR A 625 -2.76 20.68 26.14
C THR A 625 -1.98 19.49 25.60
N LYS A 626 -1.53 18.61 26.50
CA LYS A 626 -0.80 17.39 26.15
C LYS A 626 -1.78 16.24 25.86
N PRO A 627 -1.43 15.27 25.00
CA PRO A 627 -2.23 14.07 24.81
C PRO A 627 -2.53 13.39 26.15
N ILE A 628 -3.82 13.11 26.39
CA ILE A 628 -4.28 12.24 27.47
C ILE A 628 -4.94 11.05 26.79
N ILE A 629 -4.17 9.98 26.66
CA ILE A 629 -4.59 8.79 25.92
C ILE A 629 -4.32 7.51 26.71
N ASP A 630 -5.11 6.49 26.41
CA ASP A 630 -4.89 5.11 26.80
C ASP A 630 -5.26 4.19 25.63
N ILE A 631 -4.55 3.08 25.46
CA ILE A 631 -4.85 2.11 24.40
C ILE A 631 -5.12 0.77 25.06
N THR A 632 -6.31 0.23 24.85
CA THR A 632 -6.69 -1.10 25.35
C THR A 632 -5.83 -2.16 24.67
N ARG A 633 -5.12 -2.95 25.48
CA ARG A 633 -4.26 -4.06 25.03
C ARG A 633 -5.04 -5.37 25.13
N PHE A 634 -4.71 -6.35 24.29
CA PHE A 634 -5.34 -7.66 24.32
C PHE A 634 -5.29 -8.26 25.73
N SER A 635 -6.45 -8.41 26.38
CA SER A 635 -6.60 -9.26 27.55
C SER A 635 -7.12 -10.62 27.10
N ASP A 636 -6.46 -11.68 27.56
CA ASP A 636 -6.72 -13.09 27.26
C ASP A 636 -8.19 -13.43 26.98
N GLY A 637 -8.55 -13.63 25.70
CA GLY A 637 -9.68 -14.47 25.31
C GLY A 637 -10.99 -13.80 24.87
N ILE A 638 -11.06 -12.49 24.64
CA ILE A 638 -12.24 -11.84 24.00
C ILE A 638 -11.79 -11.19 22.69
N ASP A 639 -12.54 -11.43 21.60
CA ASP A 639 -12.36 -10.85 20.25
C ASP A 639 -12.62 -9.32 20.22
N GLU A 640 -11.99 -8.54 21.10
CA GLU A 640 -12.05 -7.08 21.12
C GLU A 640 -10.80 -6.49 20.46
N TYR A 641 -11.01 -5.67 19.42
CA TYR A 641 -9.94 -4.95 18.74
C TYR A 641 -9.44 -3.78 19.60
N PRO A 642 -8.14 -3.42 19.52
CA PRO A 642 -7.58 -2.36 20.37
C PRO A 642 -8.24 -1.02 20.06
N SER A 643 -8.68 -0.34 21.10
CA SER A 643 -9.32 0.97 21.03
C SER A 643 -8.41 2.05 21.62
N LEU A 644 -8.42 3.23 21.00
CA LEU A 644 -7.70 4.41 21.49
C LEU A 644 -8.69 5.26 22.29
N ARG A 645 -8.55 5.27 23.62
CA ARG A 645 -9.25 6.22 24.48
C ARG A 645 -8.49 7.54 24.49
N ALA A 646 -9.07 8.61 23.96
CA ALA A 646 -8.46 9.93 23.92
C ALA A 646 -9.36 10.99 24.57
N ARG A 647 -8.81 11.87 25.41
CA ARG A 647 -9.56 12.99 25.98
C ARG A 647 -9.56 14.20 25.03
N GLY A 648 -10.68 14.90 24.98
CA GLY A 648 -10.80 16.16 24.24
C GLY A 648 -12.08 16.89 24.58
N ILE A 649 -12.41 17.89 23.77
CA ILE A 649 -13.65 18.67 23.90
C ILE A 649 -14.50 18.59 22.63
N VAL A 650 -15.82 18.56 22.80
CA VAL A 650 -16.76 18.73 21.68
C VAL A 650 -16.95 20.22 21.41
N VAL A 651 -16.66 20.65 20.17
CA VAL A 651 -16.84 22.06 19.77
C VAL A 651 -18.16 22.31 19.05
N GLY A 652 -18.71 21.30 18.39
CA GLY A 652 -19.95 21.43 17.64
C GLY A 652 -20.35 20.18 16.86
N GLU A 653 -21.37 20.33 16.05
CA GLU A 653 -21.93 19.27 15.20
C GLU A 653 -22.08 19.80 13.78
N VAL A 654 -21.88 18.92 12.79
CA VAL A 654 -22.03 19.25 11.38
C VAL A 654 -23.52 19.26 11.01
N ASP A 655 -24.01 20.40 10.50
CA ASP A 655 -25.41 20.58 10.09
C ASP A 655 -25.57 20.42 8.57
N GLN A 656 -24.60 20.90 7.81
CA GLN A 656 -24.61 20.90 6.34
C GLN A 656 -23.21 20.62 5.81
N CYS A 657 -23.14 19.88 4.71
CA CYS A 657 -21.90 19.55 3.99
C CYS A 657 -22.07 19.75 2.49
N SER A 658 -21.06 20.30 1.83
CA SER A 658 -21.06 20.47 0.38
C SER A 658 -20.81 19.16 -0.36
N MET A 659 -20.84 19.22 -1.70
CA MET A 659 -20.23 18.19 -2.52
C MET A 659 -18.71 18.13 -2.30
N ARG A 660 -18.12 16.96 -2.54
CA ARG A 660 -16.67 16.76 -2.45
C ARG A 660 -15.98 17.56 -3.56
N MET A 661 -14.96 18.33 -3.18
CA MET A 661 -14.03 18.95 -4.11
C MET A 661 -13.04 17.89 -4.61
N ALA A 662 -13.02 17.66 -5.92
CA ALA A 662 -12.17 16.67 -6.58
C ALA A 662 -11.51 17.32 -7.80
N SER A 663 -10.27 16.93 -8.11
CA SER A 663 -9.53 17.51 -9.26
C SER A 663 -9.34 19.02 -9.17
N ALA A 664 -9.21 19.56 -7.94
CA ALA A 664 -9.15 21.01 -7.70
C ALA A 664 -10.37 21.82 -8.18
N ILE A 665 -11.49 21.15 -8.46
CA ILE A 665 -12.75 21.81 -8.78
C ILE A 665 -13.47 22.17 -7.48
N ILE A 666 -13.93 23.42 -7.37
CA ILE A 666 -14.74 23.94 -6.27
C ILE A 666 -16.17 24.16 -6.78
N PRO A 667 -17.10 23.23 -6.48
CA PRO A 667 -18.49 23.39 -6.87
C PRO A 667 -19.16 24.59 -6.20
N SER A 668 -20.13 25.22 -6.86
CA SER A 668 -20.87 26.37 -6.31
C SER A 668 -21.52 26.09 -4.95
N SER A 669 -22.03 24.87 -4.75
CA SER A 669 -22.55 24.40 -3.45
C SER A 669 -21.56 24.53 -2.28
N CYS A 670 -20.25 24.56 -2.55
CA CYS A 670 -19.23 24.76 -1.52
C CYS A 670 -19.21 26.21 -1.01
N ILE A 671 -19.44 27.16 -1.91
CA ILE A 671 -19.49 28.60 -1.64
C ILE A 671 -20.80 28.91 -0.89
N ASP A 672 -21.92 28.33 -1.34
CA ASP A 672 -23.25 28.52 -0.74
C ASP A 672 -23.28 28.18 0.75
N ILE A 673 -22.63 27.10 1.16
CA ILE A 673 -22.61 26.64 2.56
C ILE A 673 -21.84 27.57 3.48
N ILE A 674 -20.78 28.20 2.95
CA ILE A 674 -19.95 29.15 3.70
C ILE A 674 -20.61 30.54 3.75
N GLY A 675 -21.30 30.94 2.68
CA GLY A 675 -21.79 32.29 2.47
C GLY A 675 -22.67 32.86 3.61
N GLU A 676 -22.53 34.17 3.83
CA GLU A 676 -23.44 34.95 4.67
C GLU A 676 -24.67 35.37 3.82
N HIS A 677 -25.87 35.05 4.28
CA HIS A 677 -27.10 35.64 3.73
C HIS A 677 -27.16 37.13 4.09
N SER A 678 -26.62 38.00 3.23
CA SER A 678 -26.98 39.42 3.23
C SER A 678 -28.17 39.60 2.29
N GLU A 679 -29.39 39.52 2.80
CA GLU A 679 -30.62 39.89 2.07
C GLU A 679 -30.75 41.40 1.78
N LYS A 680 -29.65 42.17 1.88
CA LYS A 680 -29.68 43.62 1.71
C LYS A 680 -28.68 44.13 0.66
N LEU A 681 -29.30 44.60 -0.42
CA LEU A 681 -28.93 45.67 -1.37
C LEU A 681 -28.06 45.35 -2.61
N ASN A 682 -28.70 45.60 -3.76
CA ASN A 682 -28.29 46.54 -4.81
C ASN A 682 -26.78 46.79 -5.01
N THR A 683 -26.32 46.33 -6.18
CA THR A 683 -25.32 47.00 -7.05
C THR A 683 -24.06 47.51 -6.34
N THR A 684 -23.19 46.59 -5.94
CA THR A 684 -21.72 46.78 -5.93
C THR A 684 -21.12 45.39 -5.86
N VAL A 685 -20.30 45.02 -6.84
CA VAL A 685 -19.60 43.73 -6.82
C VAL A 685 -18.62 43.76 -5.65
N ARG A 686 -18.76 42.81 -4.71
CA ARG A 686 -17.88 42.71 -3.54
C ARG A 686 -16.91 41.54 -3.75
N PRO A 687 -15.66 41.64 -3.26
CA PRO A 687 -14.72 40.51 -3.29
C PRO A 687 -15.34 39.28 -2.62
N PRO A 688 -14.85 38.06 -2.91
CA PRO A 688 -15.22 36.89 -2.12
C PRO A 688 -15.00 37.23 -0.64
N PRO A 689 -15.94 36.90 0.28
CA PRO A 689 -15.77 37.23 1.69
C PRO A 689 -14.38 36.77 2.14
N GLU A 690 -13.61 37.62 2.83
CA GLU A 690 -12.26 37.29 3.32
C GLU A 690 -12.23 35.91 4.01
N THR A 691 -13.32 35.61 4.73
CA THR A 691 -13.64 34.32 5.33
C THR A 691 -13.56 33.14 4.35
N LEU A 692 -14.15 33.25 3.15
CA LEU A 692 -14.11 32.22 2.12
C LEU A 692 -12.68 31.99 1.63
N MET A 693 -11.93 33.05 1.33
CA MET A 693 -10.54 32.93 0.89
C MET A 693 -9.66 32.26 1.95
N ARG A 694 -9.84 32.65 3.22
CA ARG A 694 -9.17 32.01 4.35
C ARG A 694 -9.60 30.56 4.53
N ILE A 695 -10.85 30.19 4.26
CA ILE A 695 -11.29 28.79 4.37
C ILE A 695 -10.67 27.93 3.27
N LEU A 696 -10.68 28.38 2.02
CA LEU A 696 -10.18 27.59 0.88
C LEU A 696 -8.68 27.35 0.93
N CYS A 697 -7.90 28.30 1.46
CA CYS A 697 -6.48 28.10 1.73
C CYS A 697 -6.21 27.56 3.15
N ALA A 698 -7.23 27.22 3.94
CA ALA A 698 -7.11 26.86 5.36
C ALA A 698 -6.26 27.86 6.19
N GLY A 699 -6.32 29.15 5.87
CA GLY A 699 -5.54 30.19 6.54
C GLY A 699 -4.05 30.11 6.27
N ARG A 700 -3.64 29.42 5.19
CA ARG A 700 -2.22 29.19 4.90
C ARG A 700 -1.55 30.34 4.19
N PHE A 701 -2.31 31.13 3.46
CA PHE A 701 -1.85 32.30 2.75
C PHE A 701 -1.60 33.48 3.72
N ASN A 702 -0.55 34.25 3.49
CA ASN A 702 -0.13 35.33 4.40
C ASN A 702 -1.17 36.47 4.44
N PRO A 703 -1.70 36.86 5.61
CA PRO A 703 -2.66 37.96 5.73
C PRO A 703 -2.15 39.29 5.18
N LYS A 704 -0.85 39.60 5.31
CA LYS A 704 -0.27 40.84 4.76
C LYS A 704 -0.26 40.86 3.22
N SER A 705 -0.38 39.69 2.60
CA SER A 705 -0.49 39.53 1.16
C SER A 705 -1.95 39.44 0.70
N LEU A 706 -2.92 39.23 1.60
CA LEU A 706 -4.35 39.24 1.24
C LEU A 706 -4.82 40.64 0.83
N ASP A 707 -4.29 41.71 1.43
CA ASP A 707 -4.58 43.08 1.03
C ASP A 707 -4.14 43.36 -0.43
N THR A 708 -3.03 42.74 -0.86
CA THR A 708 -2.59 42.71 -2.27
C THR A 708 -3.38 41.77 -3.17
N LEU A 709 -4.23 40.88 -2.63
CA LEU A 709 -5.13 40.01 -3.39
C LEU A 709 -6.54 40.61 -3.56
N ASN A 710 -6.84 41.76 -2.96
CA ASN A 710 -8.00 42.59 -3.31
C ASN A 710 -7.84 43.25 -4.70
N THR A 711 -7.18 42.56 -5.64
CA THR A 711 -6.98 43.04 -7.00
C THR A 711 -8.21 42.75 -7.86
N PRO A 712 -8.51 43.64 -8.83
CA PRO A 712 -9.53 43.38 -9.85
C PRO A 712 -9.33 42.07 -10.63
N GLU A 713 -8.14 41.49 -10.60
CA GLU A 713 -7.74 40.23 -11.26
C GLU A 713 -8.43 39.01 -10.63
N LEU A 714 -8.29 38.80 -9.31
CA LEU A 714 -9.03 37.75 -8.61
C LEU A 714 -10.54 37.99 -8.68
N HIS A 715 -10.97 39.24 -8.60
CA HIS A 715 -12.36 39.60 -8.82
C HIS A 715 -12.83 39.21 -10.24
N GLY A 716 -12.01 39.44 -11.27
CA GLY A 716 -12.25 38.94 -12.61
C GLY A 716 -12.37 37.41 -12.62
N LEU A 717 -11.45 36.67 -12.00
CA LEU A 717 -11.49 35.21 -12.02
C LEU A 717 -12.74 34.61 -11.36
N TRP A 718 -13.16 35.17 -10.23
CA TRP A 718 -14.34 34.69 -9.50
C TRP A 718 -15.66 35.17 -10.13
N PHE A 719 -15.65 36.27 -10.90
CA PHE A 719 -16.86 36.95 -11.37
C PHE A 719 -16.95 37.21 -12.90
N SER A 720 -16.00 36.74 -13.74
CA SER A 720 -15.90 37.12 -15.17
C SER A 720 -16.73 36.31 -16.16
N LYS A 721 -17.47 35.27 -15.75
CA LYS A 721 -18.47 34.64 -16.61
C LYS A 721 -19.87 35.12 -16.20
N GLN A 722 -20.32 36.21 -16.84
CA GLN A 722 -21.70 36.77 -16.88
C GLN A 722 -22.49 36.74 -15.56
N PHE A 723 -22.67 37.92 -14.96
CA PHE A 723 -23.45 38.16 -13.73
C PHE A 723 -24.71 37.32 -13.57
N PRO A 724 -24.75 36.57 -12.47
CA PRO A 724 -25.93 36.43 -11.67
C PRO A 724 -26.20 37.64 -10.81
N THR A 725 -27.47 37.94 -10.61
CA THR A 725 -27.90 38.88 -9.56
C THR A 725 -27.94 38.25 -8.17
N SER A 726 -27.48 37.00 -8.02
CA SER A 726 -27.61 36.17 -6.83
C SER A 726 -26.49 35.13 -6.70
N ILE A 727 -26.02 34.91 -5.47
CA ILE A 727 -25.78 33.59 -4.84
C ILE A 727 -25.80 32.34 -5.77
N ARG A 728 -27.01 32.11 -6.30
CA ARG A 728 -27.51 30.84 -6.84
C ARG A 728 -27.02 30.47 -8.25
N GLU A 729 -26.07 31.18 -8.82
CA GLU A 729 -25.64 30.98 -10.20
C GLU A 729 -24.11 31.03 -10.35
N PHE A 730 -23.33 30.83 -9.27
CA PHE A 730 -21.91 30.51 -9.44
C PHE A 730 -21.76 29.22 -10.27
N SER A 731 -20.86 29.23 -11.24
CA SER A 731 -20.39 28.03 -11.92
C SER A 731 -19.30 27.35 -11.09
N ASP A 732 -19.05 26.06 -11.35
CA ASP A 732 -17.96 25.33 -10.71
C ASP A 732 -16.62 25.99 -11.09
N LEU A 733 -15.75 26.22 -10.10
CA LEU A 733 -14.43 26.83 -10.31
C LEU A 733 -13.37 25.75 -10.51
N ASP A 734 -12.70 25.73 -11.66
CA ASP A 734 -11.55 24.86 -11.92
C ASP A 734 -10.24 25.60 -11.63
N ILE A 735 -9.57 25.26 -10.54
CA ILE A 735 -8.35 25.95 -10.13
C ILE A 735 -7.18 25.67 -11.09
N GLU A 736 -7.14 24.51 -11.74
CA GLU A 736 -6.07 24.20 -12.71
C GLU A 736 -6.25 25.06 -13.97
N GLU A 737 -7.48 25.23 -14.47
CA GLU A 737 -7.78 26.16 -15.58
C GLU A 737 -7.31 27.59 -15.24
N LEU A 738 -7.59 28.06 -14.02
CA LEU A 738 -7.18 29.41 -13.57
C LEU A 738 -5.66 29.57 -13.43
N LEU A 739 -4.93 28.47 -13.16
CA LEU A 739 -3.47 28.46 -13.07
C LEU A 739 -2.78 28.47 -14.44
N GLU A 740 -3.48 28.04 -15.50
CA GLU A 740 -2.99 28.11 -16.89
C GLU A 740 -3.09 29.53 -17.50
N GLU A 741 -3.94 30.37 -16.93
CA GLU A 741 -4.09 31.77 -17.32
C GLU A 741 -2.92 32.65 -16.86
N ASN A 742 -2.75 33.81 -17.52
CA ASN A 742 -1.67 34.76 -17.20
C ASN A 742 -2.00 35.56 -15.92
N GLN A 743 -1.72 34.97 -14.75
CA GLN A 743 -1.97 35.57 -13.43
C GLN A 743 -0.75 36.31 -12.87
N SER A 744 -1.02 37.25 -11.95
CA SER A 744 0.05 37.83 -11.12
C SER A 744 0.65 36.77 -10.16
N PRO A 745 1.94 36.85 -9.80
CA PRO A 745 2.59 35.84 -8.95
C PRO A 745 1.86 35.59 -7.62
N ALA A 746 1.33 36.62 -6.98
CA ALA A 746 0.60 36.48 -5.72
C ALA A 746 -0.71 35.70 -5.87
N VAL A 747 -1.43 35.88 -6.99
CA VAL A 747 -2.65 35.13 -7.30
C VAL A 747 -2.32 33.68 -7.60
N LYS A 748 -1.24 33.44 -8.36
CA LYS A 748 -0.75 32.10 -8.63
C LYS A 748 -0.39 31.35 -7.35
N ASP A 749 0.38 31.97 -6.45
CA ASP A 749 0.74 31.39 -5.15
C ASP A 749 -0.51 31.03 -4.32
N TYR A 750 -1.52 31.90 -4.32
CA TYR A 750 -2.78 31.62 -3.63
C TYR A 750 -3.53 30.45 -4.25
N LEU A 751 -3.68 30.43 -5.57
CA LEU A 751 -4.37 29.35 -6.29
C LEU A 751 -3.67 28.00 -6.12
N GLU A 752 -2.33 27.97 -6.12
CA GLU A 752 -1.56 26.75 -5.84
C GLU A 752 -1.86 26.22 -4.42
N ILE A 753 -1.89 27.09 -3.40
CA ILE A 753 -2.26 26.69 -2.04
C ILE A 753 -3.70 26.18 -1.98
N VAL A 754 -4.63 26.85 -2.68
CA VAL A 754 -6.05 26.43 -2.72
C VAL A 754 -6.17 25.06 -3.37
N ARG A 755 -5.59 24.87 -4.56
CA ARG A 755 -5.55 23.58 -5.30
C ARG A 755 -5.13 22.44 -4.39
N ASP A 756 -4.05 22.65 -3.65
CA ASP A 756 -3.46 21.65 -2.79
C ASP A 756 -4.25 21.44 -1.48
N THR A 757 -4.98 22.46 -1.02
CA THR A 757 -5.73 22.43 0.25
C THR A 757 -7.15 21.89 0.09
N VAL A 758 -7.85 22.15 -1.02
CA VAL A 758 -9.26 21.71 -1.17
C VAL A 758 -9.41 20.24 -1.54
N TRP A 759 -8.31 19.60 -1.95
CA TRP A 759 -8.28 18.21 -2.42
C TRP A 759 -9.02 17.24 -1.48
N ASN A 760 -10.01 16.52 -2.01
CA ASN A 760 -10.77 15.50 -1.29
C ASN A 760 -11.43 16.00 0.01
N ARG A 761 -11.75 17.30 0.08
CA ARG A 761 -12.47 17.91 1.22
C ARG A 761 -13.85 18.39 0.80
N ARG A 762 -14.66 18.74 1.79
CA ARG A 762 -15.96 19.40 1.66
C ARG A 762 -15.93 20.69 2.48
N THR A 763 -16.70 21.69 2.09
CA THR A 763 -17.04 22.78 2.99
C THR A 763 -18.19 22.34 3.89
N PHE A 764 -18.26 22.88 5.10
CA PHE A 764 -19.33 22.58 6.03
C PHE A 764 -19.86 23.82 6.73
N ARG A 765 -21.09 23.68 7.24
CA ARG A 765 -21.69 24.58 8.22
C ARG A 765 -22.21 23.73 9.38
N GLY A 766 -21.98 24.17 10.61
CA GLY A 766 -22.32 23.42 11.82
C GLY A 766 -22.77 24.31 12.96
N ARG A 767 -23.34 23.69 14.00
CA ARG A 767 -23.75 24.38 15.24
C ARG A 767 -22.63 24.33 16.26
N ARG A 768 -22.34 25.48 16.88
CA ARG A 768 -21.40 25.56 18.00
C ARG A 768 -22.09 25.23 19.32
N VAL A 769 -21.44 24.41 20.15
CA VAL A 769 -21.95 24.10 21.50
C VAL A 769 -22.02 25.40 22.33
N GLY A 770 -23.19 25.70 22.89
CA GLY A 770 -23.41 26.86 23.77
C GLY A 770 -23.53 28.22 23.07
N ARG A 771 -23.30 28.33 21.75
CA ARG A 771 -23.48 29.57 20.97
C ARG A 771 -24.07 29.29 19.57
N PRO A 772 -25.36 28.95 19.46
CA PRO A 772 -25.97 28.54 18.20
C PRO A 772 -26.03 29.66 17.14
N ALA A 773 -25.97 30.92 17.58
CA ALA A 773 -26.03 32.09 16.70
C ALA A 773 -24.77 32.27 15.85
N ASP A 774 -23.63 31.71 16.26
CA ASP A 774 -22.36 31.78 15.53
C ASP A 774 -22.07 30.41 14.88
N PRO A 775 -22.39 30.22 13.60
CA PRO A 775 -22.22 28.93 12.94
C PRO A 775 -20.72 28.60 12.77
N LEU A 776 -20.38 27.33 12.98
CA LEU A 776 -19.06 26.81 12.64
C LEU A 776 -19.00 26.60 11.12
N ILE A 777 -17.94 27.10 10.49
CA ILE A 777 -17.71 26.96 9.05
C ILE A 777 -16.25 26.59 8.78
N GLY A 778 -16.01 25.90 7.66
CA GLY A 778 -14.65 25.54 7.27
C GLY A 778 -14.59 24.34 6.33
N LEU A 779 -13.52 23.54 6.44
CA LEU A 779 -13.26 22.35 5.63
C LEU A 779 -13.28 21.08 6.48
N VAL A 780 -13.88 20.02 5.96
CA VAL A 780 -13.95 18.69 6.59
C VAL A 780 -13.59 17.59 5.58
N PRO A 781 -13.23 16.37 6.04
CA PRO A 781 -12.89 15.26 5.16
C PRO A 781 -14.05 14.83 4.25
N ARG A 782 -13.75 14.24 3.08
CA ARG A 782 -14.75 13.75 2.12
C ARG A 782 -15.85 12.83 2.67
N ASP A 783 -15.55 12.08 3.75
CA ASP A 783 -16.44 11.05 4.29
C ASP A 783 -17.31 11.57 5.46
N THR A 784 -17.23 12.87 5.72
CA THR A 784 -18.05 13.59 6.73
C THR A 784 -19.52 13.60 6.33
N LYS A 785 -20.40 13.40 7.31
CA LYS A 785 -21.86 13.41 7.19
C LYS A 785 -22.46 14.42 8.15
N VAL A 786 -23.67 14.85 7.84
CA VAL A 786 -24.52 15.61 8.77
C VAL A 786 -24.73 14.77 10.04
N GLY A 787 -24.57 15.39 11.21
CA GLY A 787 -24.59 14.74 12.51
C GLY A 787 -23.23 14.30 13.04
N ASP A 788 -22.16 14.35 12.23
CA ASP A 788 -20.82 14.10 12.74
C ASP A 788 -20.39 15.20 13.71
N THR A 789 -19.61 14.82 14.72
CA THR A 789 -19.20 15.72 15.81
C THR A 789 -17.84 16.32 15.53
N LEU A 790 -17.72 17.64 15.65
CA LEU A 790 -16.45 18.36 15.61
C LEU A 790 -15.84 18.40 17.01
N CYS A 791 -14.61 17.92 17.11
CA CYS A 791 -13.90 17.77 18.38
C CYS A 791 -12.49 18.37 18.30
N ILE A 792 -11.94 18.75 19.44
CA ILE A 792 -10.50 19.01 19.59
C ILE A 792 -9.98 18.00 20.60
N LEU A 793 -9.21 17.03 20.13
CA LEU A 793 -8.50 16.08 20.99
C LEU A 793 -7.25 16.76 21.56
N TYR A 794 -6.95 16.50 22.83
CA TYR A 794 -5.76 17.07 23.45
C TYR A 794 -4.50 16.54 22.78
N GLY A 795 -3.59 17.46 22.48
CA GLY A 795 -2.39 17.17 21.68
C GLY A 795 -2.58 17.14 20.16
N CYS A 796 -3.79 17.31 19.60
CA CYS A 796 -3.98 17.49 18.16
C CYS A 796 -3.82 18.97 17.75
N SER A 797 -2.98 19.23 16.75
CA SER A 797 -2.75 20.56 16.17
C SER A 797 -3.98 21.16 15.51
N VAL A 798 -4.91 20.31 15.05
CA VAL A 798 -6.13 20.67 14.32
C VAL A 798 -7.39 20.07 14.97
N PRO A 799 -8.58 20.66 14.75
CA PRO A 799 -9.85 19.99 15.01
C PRO A 799 -9.99 18.70 14.20
N VAL A 800 -10.76 17.74 14.73
CA VAL A 800 -11.06 16.46 14.07
C VAL A 800 -12.57 16.21 14.02
N VAL A 801 -12.99 15.44 13.02
CA VAL A 801 -14.37 14.96 12.88
C VAL A 801 -14.46 13.53 13.43
N LEU A 802 -15.31 13.35 14.44
CA LEU A 802 -15.61 12.05 15.04
C LEU A 802 -17.08 11.68 14.78
N ARG A 803 -17.32 10.43 14.39
CA ARG A 803 -18.66 9.88 14.24
C ARG A 803 -18.96 8.93 15.38
N ASN A 804 -20.07 9.16 16.09
CA ASN A 804 -20.56 8.21 17.08
C ASN A 804 -21.21 7.02 16.36
N VAL A 805 -20.77 5.81 16.69
CA VAL A 805 -21.33 4.56 16.18
C VAL A 805 -21.98 3.84 17.35
N GLY A 806 -23.32 3.90 17.43
CA GLY A 806 -24.08 3.23 18.48
C GLY A 806 -24.22 1.73 18.21
N GLY A 807 -23.83 0.89 19.19
CA GLY A 807 -24.22 -0.51 19.25
C GLY A 807 -25.68 -0.70 19.71
N LEU A 808 -26.14 -1.95 19.81
CA LEU A 808 -27.49 -2.32 20.28
C LEU A 808 -27.72 -2.07 21.80
N GLY A 809 -27.10 -1.03 22.36
CA GLY A 809 -27.18 -0.60 23.76
C GLY A 809 -26.30 0.64 24.00
N LYS A 810 -26.62 1.46 25.01
CA LYS A 810 -25.85 2.67 25.37
C LYS A 810 -24.40 2.39 25.81
N GLU A 811 -24.08 1.14 26.17
CA GLU A 811 -22.75 0.73 26.65
C GLU A 811 -21.78 0.34 25.52
N ASP A 812 -22.26 0.11 24.29
CA ASP A 812 -21.46 -0.27 23.11
C ASP A 812 -21.14 0.90 22.15
N SER A 813 -21.41 2.15 22.56
CA SER A 813 -21.14 3.30 21.71
C SER A 813 -19.63 3.58 21.64
N HIS A 814 -19.08 3.60 20.43
CA HIS A 814 -17.69 3.98 20.16
C HIS A 814 -17.64 5.10 19.13
N TRP A 815 -16.46 5.69 18.96
CA TRP A 815 -16.21 6.77 18.02
C TRP A 815 -15.35 6.30 16.86
N HIS A 816 -15.63 6.82 15.68
CA HIS A 816 -14.82 6.59 14.49
C HIS A 816 -14.19 7.90 14.02
N LEU A 817 -12.86 7.93 13.88
CA LEU A 817 -12.12 9.08 13.40
C LEU A 817 -12.23 9.23 11.89
N ILE A 818 -13.06 10.19 11.45
CA ILE A 818 -13.25 10.50 10.03
C ILE A 818 -12.00 11.20 9.48
N GLY A 819 -11.47 12.20 10.20
CA GLY A 819 -10.21 12.87 9.85
C GLY A 819 -10.09 14.29 10.39
N GLU A 820 -9.06 14.99 9.93
CA GLU A 820 -8.75 16.38 10.23
C GLU A 820 -9.75 17.39 9.63
N ALA A 821 -10.00 18.49 10.33
CA ALA A 821 -10.85 19.59 9.87
C ALA A 821 -10.13 20.94 10.04
N TYR A 822 -10.44 21.87 9.14
CA TYR A 822 -10.15 23.28 9.34
C TYR A 822 -11.44 23.96 9.78
N VAL A 823 -11.46 24.52 11.00
CA VAL A 823 -12.62 25.27 11.50
C VAL A 823 -12.21 26.72 11.65
N HIS A 824 -12.85 27.60 10.89
CA HIS A 824 -12.50 29.01 10.87
C HIS A 824 -12.62 29.61 12.28
N GLY A 825 -11.53 30.25 12.73
CA GLY A 825 -11.46 30.88 14.04
C GLY A 825 -11.22 29.93 15.23
N LEU A 826 -10.97 28.63 15.03
CA LEU A 826 -10.67 27.66 16.10
C LEU A 826 -9.33 26.92 15.93
N MET A 827 -8.43 27.40 15.07
CA MET A 827 -7.19 26.70 14.72
C MET A 827 -6.00 27.00 15.65
N HIS A 828 -6.12 27.98 16.56
CA HIS A 828 -5.03 28.45 17.42
C HIS A 828 -5.42 28.50 18.91
N GLY A 829 -6.31 27.60 19.34
CA GLY A 829 -6.65 27.39 20.74
C GLY A 829 -7.83 28.21 21.25
N GLU A 830 -8.49 28.96 20.37
CA GLU A 830 -9.63 29.83 20.67
C GLU A 830 -10.79 29.06 21.30
N ALA A 831 -11.00 27.80 20.90
CA ALA A 831 -12.04 26.94 21.46
C ALA A 831 -11.83 26.66 22.96
N ILE A 832 -10.58 26.54 23.42
CA ILE A 832 -10.25 26.24 24.82
C ILE A 832 -10.15 27.54 25.62
N SER A 833 -9.52 28.58 25.06
CA SER A 833 -9.32 29.85 25.76
C SER A 833 -10.60 30.66 25.95
N SER A 834 -11.61 30.47 25.09
CA SER A 834 -12.89 31.19 25.19
C SER A 834 -13.88 30.57 26.20
N LEU A 835 -13.57 29.41 26.77
CA LEU A 835 -14.43 28.72 27.75
C LEU A 835 -13.94 28.97 29.18
N SER A 836 -14.88 29.15 30.12
CA SER A 836 -14.54 29.15 31.54
C SER A 836 -14.12 27.74 31.98
N PRO A 837 -13.30 27.58 33.04
CA PRO A 837 -12.85 26.27 33.51
C PRO A 837 -14.01 25.30 33.80
N THR A 838 -15.13 25.79 34.31
CA THR A 838 -16.34 24.99 34.61
C THR A 838 -17.02 24.50 33.34
N VAL A 839 -17.12 25.35 32.30
CA VAL A 839 -17.73 24.99 31.01
C VAL A 839 -16.81 24.07 30.21
N LEU A 840 -15.50 24.30 30.27
CA LEU A 840 -14.51 23.42 29.64
C LEU A 840 -14.61 22.01 30.22
N LYS A 841 -14.65 21.88 31.55
CA LYS A 841 -14.80 20.59 32.23
C LYS A 841 -16.12 19.87 31.90
N ALA A 842 -17.18 20.62 31.61
CA ALA A 842 -18.46 20.06 31.18
C ALA A 842 -18.47 19.63 29.70
N ALA A 843 -17.60 20.22 28.87
CA ALA A 843 -17.44 19.89 27.45
C ALA A 843 -16.38 18.79 27.19
N GLU A 844 -15.59 18.45 28.20
CA GLU A 844 -14.62 17.35 28.16
C GLU A 844 -15.31 15.99 28.05
N LEU A 845 -14.80 15.16 27.13
CA LEU A 845 -15.24 13.79 26.94
C LEU A 845 -14.02 12.88 26.74
N ASP A 846 -14.13 11.64 27.24
CA ASP A 846 -13.22 10.56 26.87
C ASP A 846 -13.81 9.82 25.66
N PHE A 847 -13.14 9.90 24.51
CA PHE A 847 -13.55 9.29 23.26
C PHE A 847 -12.92 7.90 23.13
N ASP A 848 -13.72 6.83 23.12
CA ASP A 848 -13.28 5.48 22.77
C ASP A 848 -13.24 5.34 21.24
N ILE A 849 -12.08 5.54 20.61
CA ILE A 849 -11.92 5.58 19.16
C ILE A 849 -11.55 4.19 18.63
N ARG A 850 -12.37 3.66 17.70
CA ARG A 850 -12.16 2.36 17.05
C ARG A 850 -11.96 2.50 15.56
#